data_AF-A0A2A2QXD7-F1
#
_entry.id   AF-A0A2A2QXD7-F1
#
_cell.length_a   1.000
_cell.length_b   1.000
_cell.length_c   1.000
_cell.angle_alpha   90.00
_cell.angle_beta   90.00
_cell.angle_gamma   90.00
#
_symmetry.space_group_name_H-M   'P 1'
#
loop_
_entity.id
_entity.type
_entity.pdbx_description
1 polymer ?
#
loop_
_entity_poly.entity_id
_entity_poly.type
_entity_poly.pdbx_seq_one_letter_code
_entity_poly.pdbx_strand_id
1 'polypeptide(L)'
;MMKDPTPADFPFRAASPSGMSVELNANGSVRRMDCGDIMLNVFLGNQAEGGPVNIHLRRLGEAVETIPLLGPGSPALCQTDSRGIHAAGKWNDLLFRVRLVLAESAKAWFWQVEVENTGTSAVTCDLIHTQDVAIAHYGATRLNEFYVSQYVDHSPLNHAVAGMAVASRQNQPMGGRFPWTVIGALGKGVSWSTDALQFHGMATRAGKPAVALVAGLPGERLQHEHSLVAIQDEPFVLEPGARSQRGFFGWFEADKPAATSAEDARWIDAALALPEAACPPWPPEAPASRPASSLFSTAPLLEAEPLDPAEIRDYFGAEQRHAEIKGGRTWSFFTAAGAHVVLMEKELKVLRPHGMILRSGGSLTPDESALVSTAWMNGVFHSMVTQGHVSINRFLSTCHSYLGLFRSHGQRVFIESNDGWRLLDKPSAFEMKPDSCRWIYKHSGGVIEVTSSAPGDCHELRLSLVVLEGAPVRFLISHHVALNGDDGSASIPAVFERTDNSAVVRAIPDSDVGRRFTRGRFTVDATAGTGIDQIGGDELLFPDGASQNQPFLCFVTAPSTAVALTIRGDLIEEAVEQVGSFWDTIACHLKIAAPKTSPLAAAAERAGTIFPWFIHNALIHYLSPRGLEQYSGGGWGTRDICQGPVELLLALGRFEPLRDLLCRVFRQQNSDGDWPQWFMFFERERNIRPGDSHGDIVYWPLLALAQYLSATGDASLLDEALPFFHQDPNAAEVASIGDHVTRALDLIHRRVIEGTGLAAYGHGDWNDSLQPAKPDMRERLCSSWTVTLSYQTHVALAAAFRHLGDEERAGVLETQAVAILDEFQRVLIVDEVITGLVYFHEAGKADYLLHPRDRITGLSYSLLPMIHAIINDMLSPEQAETHLGIIRDHLLGPDGARLFDRPMAYQGGLMRNFQRVESASFFGREIGVMYMHAHLRYCEALARFGDAAAFFRALGQFNPIAIRELVPSAAPRQANCYYSSSDAAFADRYAAFDDYEKVNLGEIPLEGGWRVYSSGAGIGTRLIMQCFLGLRVEKSALFVDPVIAPDLDGLNVCLQLGRSRIEVVYRTGRTGCGPVSIDLNGSALEFIREKNPYRTAGVRIPMESWNDRLTSGTNRMTITLE
;
A
#
# COMPACT_ATOMS: atom_id res chain seq x y z
N MET A 1 52.08 0.48 29.91
CA MET A 1 51.71 1.19 28.67
C MET A 1 50.28 0.81 28.35
N MET A 2 49.32 1.66 28.71
CA MET A 2 47.95 1.52 28.26
C MET A 2 47.96 1.78 26.75
N LYS A 3 47.48 0.82 25.95
CA LYS A 3 47.18 1.07 24.54
C LYS A 3 46.14 2.20 24.51
N ASP A 4 46.42 3.26 23.76
CA ASP A 4 45.37 4.22 23.40
C ASP A 4 44.18 3.43 22.83
N PRO A 5 42.95 3.67 23.30
CA PRO A 5 41.79 3.02 22.74
C PRO A 5 41.70 3.40 21.27
N THR A 6 41.68 2.39 20.39
CA THR A 6 41.35 2.58 18.98
C THR A 6 40.00 3.31 18.90
N PRO A 7 39.84 4.33 18.04
CA PRO A 7 38.54 4.96 17.82
C PRO A 7 37.50 3.87 17.50
N ALA A 8 36.32 3.95 18.12
CA ALA A 8 35.25 3.01 17.82
C ALA A 8 34.72 3.27 16.39
N ASP A 9 34.65 2.23 15.57
CA ASP A 9 33.98 2.29 14.28
C ASP A 9 32.45 2.26 14.51
N PHE A 10 31.73 3.23 13.94
CA PHE A 10 30.27 3.30 14.02
C PHE A 10 29.62 2.80 12.71
N PRO A 11 28.47 2.11 12.76
CA PRO A 11 27.68 1.79 13.96
C PRO A 11 28.39 0.79 14.88
N PHE A 12 28.39 1.10 16.18
CA PHE A 12 29.04 0.29 17.20
C PHE A 12 28.09 -0.79 17.69
N ARG A 13 28.54 -2.04 17.76
CA ARG A 13 27.73 -3.17 18.22
C ARG A 13 28.10 -3.57 19.64
N ALA A 14 27.19 -3.37 20.59
CA ALA A 14 27.25 -3.96 21.92
C ALA A 14 26.49 -5.29 21.94
N ALA A 15 27.00 -6.28 22.68
CA ALA A 15 26.38 -7.60 22.78
C ALA A 15 26.55 -8.17 24.19
N SER A 16 25.62 -9.04 24.58
CA SER A 16 25.64 -9.73 25.87
C SER A 16 25.71 -11.26 25.69
N PRO A 17 26.20 -12.00 26.71
CA PRO A 17 26.17 -13.46 26.71
C PRO A 17 24.78 -14.08 26.57
N SER A 18 23.71 -13.34 26.86
CA SER A 18 22.32 -13.81 26.72
C SER A 18 21.84 -13.91 25.26
N GLY A 19 22.62 -13.38 24.31
CA GLY A 19 22.30 -13.35 22.88
C GLY A 19 21.65 -12.05 22.41
N MET A 20 21.39 -11.10 23.30
CA MET A 20 20.96 -9.75 22.95
C MET A 20 22.14 -8.95 22.37
N SER A 21 21.88 -8.18 21.31
CA SER A 21 22.80 -7.17 20.78
C SER A 21 22.09 -5.88 20.39
N VAL A 22 22.80 -4.76 20.45
CA VAL A 22 22.33 -3.44 20.02
C VAL A 22 23.39 -2.78 19.16
N GLU A 23 22.96 -2.24 18.03
CA GLU A 23 23.77 -1.35 17.19
C GLU A 23 23.45 0.10 17.52
N LEU A 24 24.50 0.90 17.73
CA LEU A 24 24.44 2.28 18.19
C LEU A 24 25.16 3.17 17.18
N ASN A 25 24.57 4.33 16.90
CA ASN A 25 25.18 5.37 16.09
C ASN A 25 26.09 6.27 16.94
N ALA A 26 26.96 7.05 16.29
CA ALA A 26 27.91 7.96 16.95
C ALA A 26 27.19 9.03 17.78
N ASN A 27 26.02 9.48 17.31
CA ASN A 27 25.13 10.41 18.01
C ASN A 27 24.35 9.77 19.19
N GLY A 28 24.61 8.50 19.50
CA GLY A 28 24.00 7.75 20.58
C GLY A 28 22.59 7.23 20.34
N SER A 29 22.02 7.46 19.15
CA SER A 29 20.76 6.81 18.77
C SER A 29 20.93 5.31 18.59
N VAL A 30 19.89 4.56 18.95
CA VAL A 30 19.80 3.12 18.63
C VAL A 30 19.50 2.97 17.15
N ARG A 31 20.36 2.23 16.46
CA ARG A 31 20.16 1.83 15.07
C ARG A 31 19.23 0.63 14.99
N ARG A 32 19.52 -0.43 15.75
CA ARG A 32 18.66 -1.62 15.90
C ARG A 32 19.05 -2.44 17.13
N MET A 33 18.11 -3.25 17.60
CA MET A 33 18.29 -4.26 18.64
C MET A 33 17.89 -5.63 18.10
N ASP A 34 18.68 -6.65 18.43
CA ASP A 34 18.51 -8.01 17.95
C ASP A 34 18.65 -9.00 19.11
N CYS A 35 17.94 -10.13 19.02
CA CYS A 35 18.17 -11.32 19.82
C CYS A 35 18.22 -12.55 18.92
N GLY A 36 19.43 -13.01 18.60
CA GLY A 36 19.63 -14.07 17.60
C GLY A 36 19.21 -13.59 16.20
N ASP A 37 18.20 -14.23 15.62
CA ASP A 37 17.65 -13.94 14.29
C ASP A 37 16.42 -13.02 14.31
N ILE A 38 15.98 -12.59 15.49
CA ILE A 38 14.85 -11.70 15.69
C ILE A 38 15.33 -10.27 15.94
N MET A 39 14.88 -9.33 15.10
CA MET A 39 15.03 -7.90 15.30
C MET A 39 13.87 -7.39 16.14
N LEU A 40 14.17 -6.61 17.18
CA LEU A 40 13.16 -6.02 18.07
C LEU A 40 12.49 -4.81 17.43
N ASN A 41 13.26 -3.92 16.79
CA ASN A 41 12.78 -2.68 16.19
C ASN A 41 11.96 -2.90 14.90
N VAL A 42 11.13 -1.91 14.58
CA VAL A 42 10.47 -1.74 13.28
C VAL A 42 11.35 -0.92 12.33
N PHE A 43 11.82 0.23 12.79
CA PHE A 43 12.58 1.19 11.99
C PHE A 43 14.05 1.19 12.37
N LEU A 44 14.91 1.38 11.37
CA LEU A 44 16.34 1.51 11.59
C LEU A 44 16.71 2.96 11.89
N GLY A 45 17.38 3.19 13.01
CA GLY A 45 17.95 4.49 13.31
C GLY A 45 19.19 4.79 12.48
N ASN A 46 19.37 6.04 12.04
CA ASN A 46 20.51 6.46 11.22
C ASN A 46 21.29 7.65 11.83
N GLN A 47 22.46 7.96 11.27
CA GLN A 47 23.28 9.07 11.78
C GLN A 47 22.68 10.45 11.48
N ALA A 48 21.87 10.56 10.42
CA ALA A 48 21.30 11.82 9.98
C ALA A 48 20.18 12.32 10.92
N GLU A 49 19.31 11.43 11.39
CA GLU A 49 18.07 11.77 12.11
C GLU A 49 17.88 10.99 13.42
N GLY A 50 18.66 9.94 13.66
CA GLY A 50 18.44 9.01 14.77
C GLY A 50 17.36 7.98 14.44
N GLY A 51 16.60 7.54 15.43
CA GLY A 51 15.50 6.58 15.25
C GLY A 51 14.42 6.75 16.32
N PRO A 52 13.31 5.98 16.25
CA PRO A 52 12.17 6.13 17.16
C PRO A 52 12.45 5.74 18.62
N VAL A 53 13.49 4.93 18.87
CA VAL A 53 13.91 4.59 20.24
C VAL A 53 14.56 5.81 20.89
N ASN A 54 13.96 6.31 21.97
CA ASN A 54 14.52 7.41 22.74
C ASN A 54 14.00 7.41 24.17
N ILE A 55 14.62 8.26 24.99
CA ILE A 55 14.11 8.64 26.30
C ILE A 55 13.97 10.15 26.27
N HIS A 56 12.79 10.64 26.62
CA HIS A 56 12.51 12.07 26.67
C HIS A 56 12.40 12.50 28.13
N LEU A 57 13.22 13.48 28.51
CA LEU A 57 13.11 14.14 29.81
C LEU A 57 12.19 15.35 29.65
N ARG A 58 11.15 15.41 30.48
CA ARG A 58 10.24 16.55 30.49
C ARG A 58 10.34 17.30 31.81
N ARG A 59 10.36 18.62 31.69
CA ARG A 59 10.20 19.54 32.82
C ARG A 59 8.73 19.96 32.88
N LEU A 60 8.08 19.63 33.99
CA LEU A 60 6.66 19.89 34.21
C LEU A 60 6.53 21.25 34.91
N GLY A 61 5.85 22.19 34.26
CA GLY A 61 5.56 23.53 34.75
C GLY A 61 4.30 24.08 34.10
N GLU A 62 4.16 25.41 34.01
CA GLU A 62 3.03 26.03 33.27
C GLU A 62 3.03 25.64 31.79
N ALA A 63 4.22 25.53 31.20
CA ALA A 63 4.44 24.91 29.90
C ALA A 63 5.36 23.70 30.08
N VAL A 64 5.03 22.59 29.40
CA VAL A 64 5.88 21.39 29.40
C VAL A 64 7.02 21.60 28.41
N GLU A 65 8.24 21.57 28.92
CA GLU A 65 9.45 21.56 28.10
C GLU A 65 10.00 20.14 28.01
N THR A 66 10.60 19.78 26.88
CA THR A 66 11.08 18.41 26.64
C THR A 66 12.43 18.42 25.92
N ILE A 67 13.26 17.43 26.22
CA ILE A 67 14.50 17.15 25.47
C ILE A 67 14.67 15.64 25.25
N PRO A 68 15.04 15.19 24.04
CA PRO A 68 15.50 13.81 23.85
C PRO A 68 16.85 13.63 24.53
N LEU A 69 17.06 12.48 25.17
CA LEU A 69 18.32 12.17 25.84
C LEU A 69 19.33 11.51 24.89
N LEU A 70 18.87 10.96 23.76
CA LEU A 70 19.71 10.30 22.75
C LEU A 70 19.49 10.89 21.34
N GLY A 71 20.42 10.63 20.44
CA GLY A 71 20.33 11.01 19.02
C GLY A 71 20.73 12.46 18.75
N PRO A 72 20.60 12.93 17.50
CA PRO A 72 21.17 14.22 17.06
C PRO A 72 20.55 15.43 17.77
N GLY A 73 19.29 15.34 18.20
CA GLY A 73 18.62 16.38 18.99
C GLY A 73 19.08 16.47 20.45
N SER A 74 19.83 15.49 20.96
CA SER A 74 20.34 15.48 22.34
C SER A 74 21.62 16.31 22.47
N PRO A 75 21.81 17.04 23.59
CA PRO A 75 23.07 17.71 23.90
C PRO A 75 24.12 16.75 24.47
N ALA A 76 23.82 15.45 24.56
CA ALA A 76 24.67 14.49 25.24
C ALA A 76 25.97 14.17 24.48
N LEU A 77 27.03 13.93 25.24
CA LEU A 77 28.24 13.26 24.79
C LEU A 77 28.09 11.76 25.01
N CYS A 78 28.35 10.98 23.97
CA CYS A 78 28.14 9.54 23.96
C CYS A 78 29.47 8.80 24.02
N GLN A 79 29.51 7.74 24.84
CA GLN A 79 30.63 6.83 24.99
C GLN A 79 30.11 5.40 24.92
N THR A 80 30.79 4.55 24.16
CA THR A 80 30.41 3.14 24.04
C THR A 80 31.40 2.25 24.78
N ASP A 81 30.90 1.14 25.31
CA ASP A 81 31.70 0.05 25.83
C ASP A 81 31.16 -1.29 25.31
N SER A 82 31.78 -2.41 25.67
CA SER A 82 31.38 -3.73 25.16
C SER A 82 29.93 -4.13 25.49
N ARG A 83 29.28 -3.46 26.44
CA ARG A 83 27.93 -3.80 26.93
C ARG A 83 26.85 -2.77 26.61
N GLY A 84 27.21 -1.59 26.10
CA GLY A 84 26.22 -0.60 25.66
C GLY A 84 26.78 0.79 25.45
N ILE A 85 25.95 1.78 25.81
CA ILE A 85 26.24 3.21 25.67
C ILE A 85 26.06 3.92 27.01
N HIS A 86 26.91 4.90 27.27
CA HIS A 86 26.76 5.91 28.30
C HIS A 86 26.66 7.27 27.62
N ALA A 87 25.67 8.06 27.98
CA ALA A 87 25.46 9.40 27.47
C ALA A 87 25.32 10.36 28.64
N ALA A 88 26.01 11.50 28.61
CA ALA A 88 25.89 12.54 29.62
C ALA A 88 25.71 13.90 28.96
N GLY A 89 24.78 14.69 29.46
CA GLY A 89 24.47 16.00 28.91
C GLY A 89 23.95 16.97 29.95
N LYS A 90 23.94 18.25 29.56
CA LYS A 90 23.35 19.33 30.34
C LYS A 90 22.22 19.96 29.54
N TRP A 91 21.06 20.11 30.18
CA TRP A 91 19.93 20.84 29.64
C TRP A 91 19.48 21.89 30.66
N ASN A 92 19.72 23.16 30.34
CA ASN A 92 19.55 24.27 31.28
C ASN A 92 20.30 24.00 32.60
N ASP A 93 19.58 23.90 33.70
CA ASP A 93 20.04 23.62 35.05
C ASP A 93 19.94 22.13 35.44
N LEU A 94 19.58 21.24 34.50
CA LEU A 94 19.58 19.78 34.70
C LEU A 94 20.82 19.14 34.07
N LEU A 95 21.56 18.37 34.87
CA LEU A 95 22.51 17.39 34.35
C LEU A 95 21.79 16.05 34.24
N PHE A 96 21.98 15.35 33.13
CA PHE A 96 21.44 14.01 32.96
C PHE A 96 22.53 13.03 32.53
N ARG A 97 22.35 11.79 32.95
CA ARG A 97 23.15 10.64 32.50
C ARG A 97 22.21 9.51 32.10
N VAL A 98 22.52 8.86 30.99
CA VAL A 98 21.77 7.72 30.46
C VAL A 98 22.74 6.57 30.21
N ARG A 99 22.31 5.36 30.53
CA ARG A 99 23.04 4.13 30.21
C ARG A 99 22.09 3.08 29.64
N LEU A 100 22.50 2.44 28.54
CA LEU A 100 21.92 1.18 28.10
C LEU A 100 22.78 0.03 28.62
N VAL A 101 22.18 -0.94 29.30
CA VAL A 101 22.84 -2.18 29.73
C VAL A 101 22.06 -3.37 29.20
N LEU A 102 22.75 -4.28 28.51
CA LEU A 102 22.22 -5.59 28.16
C LEU A 102 22.53 -6.58 29.29
N ALA A 103 21.53 -7.33 29.75
CA ALA A 103 21.69 -8.27 30.86
C ALA A 103 22.54 -9.49 30.46
N GLU A 104 23.41 -9.93 31.38
CA GLU A 104 24.32 -11.03 31.11
C GLU A 104 23.62 -12.40 31.16
N SER A 105 22.71 -12.58 32.12
CA SER A 105 22.09 -13.87 32.45
C SER A 105 20.74 -14.11 31.78
N ALA A 106 20.13 -13.09 31.18
CA ALA A 106 18.80 -13.13 30.61
C ALA A 106 18.67 -12.22 29.40
N LYS A 107 17.68 -12.50 28.53
CA LYS A 107 17.38 -11.70 27.33
C LYS A 107 16.59 -10.45 27.73
N ALA A 108 17.26 -9.57 28.46
CA ALA A 108 16.69 -8.34 28.99
C ALA A 108 17.64 -7.16 28.74
N TRP A 109 17.08 -5.96 28.72
CA TRP A 109 17.85 -4.72 28.62
C TRP A 109 17.29 -3.67 29.57
N PHE A 110 18.17 -2.74 29.96
CA PHE A 110 17.86 -1.70 30.93
C PHE A 110 18.35 -0.36 30.45
N TRP A 111 17.46 0.61 30.47
CA TRP A 111 17.78 2.03 30.37
C TRP A 111 17.84 2.61 31.78
N GLN A 112 19.02 3.07 32.20
CA GLN A 112 19.20 3.72 33.49
C GLN A 112 19.38 5.22 33.26
N VAL A 113 18.67 6.03 34.02
CA VAL A 113 18.67 7.49 33.89
C VAL A 113 18.91 8.12 35.25
N GLU A 114 19.91 8.99 35.35
CA GLU A 114 20.11 9.85 36.52
C GLU A 114 19.91 11.31 36.09
N VAL A 115 19.11 12.05 36.85
CA VAL A 115 18.89 13.50 36.64
C VAL A 115 19.27 14.23 37.92
N GLU A 116 20.11 15.25 37.77
CA GLU A 116 20.59 16.13 38.85
C GLU A 116 20.15 17.56 38.60
N ASN A 117 19.54 18.18 39.61
CA ASN A 117 19.21 19.60 39.57
C ASN A 117 20.41 20.43 40.06
N THR A 118 21.07 21.11 39.13
CA THR A 118 22.17 22.05 39.40
C THR A 118 21.72 23.51 39.54
N GLY A 119 20.41 23.75 39.46
CA GLY A 119 19.78 25.04 39.62
C GLY A 119 19.56 25.45 41.06
N THR A 120 18.79 26.52 41.25
CA THR A 120 18.51 27.13 42.56
C THR A 120 17.06 26.97 43.03
N SER A 121 16.17 26.42 42.19
CA SER A 121 14.77 26.15 42.51
C SER A 121 14.44 24.66 42.33
N ALA A 122 13.46 24.16 43.08
CA ALA A 122 12.91 22.83 42.86
C ALA A 122 12.30 22.73 41.45
N VAL A 123 12.46 21.57 40.81
CA VAL A 123 11.89 21.29 39.48
C VAL A 123 11.16 19.96 39.50
N THR A 124 10.00 19.90 38.86
CA THR A 124 9.26 18.66 38.66
C THR A 124 9.57 18.12 37.27
N CYS A 125 9.90 16.84 37.19
CA CYS A 125 10.23 16.18 35.93
C CYS A 125 9.53 14.83 35.82
N ASP A 126 9.38 14.33 34.59
CA ASP A 126 9.10 12.93 34.32
C ASP A 126 9.90 12.45 33.09
N LEU A 127 9.83 11.15 32.82
CA LEU A 127 10.47 10.51 31.67
C LEU A 127 9.43 9.80 30.81
N ILE A 128 9.61 9.86 29.49
CA ILE A 128 8.90 9.00 28.54
C ILE A 128 9.91 8.20 27.73
N HIS A 129 9.81 6.88 27.77
CA HIS A 129 10.57 5.98 26.90
C HIS A 129 9.73 5.54 25.72
N THR A 130 10.33 5.54 24.53
CA THR A 130 9.73 4.99 23.30
C THR A 130 10.59 3.85 22.78
N GLN A 131 9.94 2.77 22.35
CA GLN A 131 10.55 1.64 21.68
C GLN A 131 9.60 1.16 20.59
N ASP A 132 10.03 1.25 19.33
CA ASP A 132 9.33 0.61 18.23
C ASP A 132 9.53 -0.92 18.28
N VAL A 133 8.47 -1.69 18.01
CA VAL A 133 8.43 -3.14 18.28
C VAL A 133 7.92 -3.94 17.07
N ALA A 134 8.82 -4.58 16.32
CA ALA A 134 8.49 -5.55 15.29
C ALA A 134 8.53 -6.99 15.82
N ILE A 135 9.55 -7.30 16.64
CA ILE A 135 9.89 -8.64 17.14
C ILE A 135 9.75 -9.71 16.04
N ALA A 136 10.40 -9.45 14.91
CA ALA A 136 10.28 -10.22 13.68
C ALA A 136 11.66 -10.50 13.04
N HIS A 137 11.71 -11.40 12.06
CA HIS A 137 12.92 -11.55 11.25
C HIS A 137 13.24 -10.26 10.50
N TYR A 138 14.52 -9.93 10.40
CA TYR A 138 14.99 -8.71 9.71
C TYR A 138 14.34 -8.52 8.33
N GLY A 139 14.37 -9.57 7.49
CA GLY A 139 13.80 -9.52 6.15
C GLY A 139 12.29 -9.23 6.14
N ALA A 140 11.52 -9.71 7.12
CA ALA A 140 10.09 -9.42 7.21
C ALA A 140 9.83 -7.94 7.51
N THR A 141 10.57 -7.37 8.45
CA THR A 141 10.49 -5.95 8.79
C THR A 141 10.89 -5.06 7.61
N ARG A 142 11.98 -5.41 6.90
CA ARG A 142 12.46 -4.65 5.73
C ARG A 142 11.59 -4.82 4.48
N LEU A 143 10.73 -5.84 4.43
CA LEU A 143 9.73 -5.95 3.37
C LEU A 143 8.66 -4.87 3.53
N ASN A 144 8.05 -4.76 4.72
CA ASN A 144 7.05 -3.72 4.98
C ASN A 144 6.80 -3.53 6.48
N GLU A 145 7.16 -2.35 7.01
CA GLU A 145 7.00 -2.02 8.43
C GLU A 145 5.53 -1.94 8.86
N PHE A 146 4.66 -1.45 7.97
CA PHE A 146 3.22 -1.36 8.23
C PHE A 146 2.63 -2.75 8.40
N TYR A 147 2.96 -3.66 7.47
CA TYR A 147 2.44 -5.01 7.48
C TYR A 147 2.86 -5.80 8.73
N VAL A 148 4.13 -5.71 9.14
CA VAL A 148 4.60 -6.41 10.35
C VAL A 148 3.88 -5.88 11.59
N SER A 149 3.65 -4.56 11.67
CA SER A 149 2.95 -3.93 12.80
C SER A 149 1.50 -4.43 12.95
N GLN A 150 0.81 -4.75 11.85
CA GLN A 150 -0.58 -5.23 11.86
C GLN A 150 -0.80 -6.57 12.59
N TYR A 151 0.28 -7.27 12.94
CA TYR A 151 0.26 -8.58 13.60
C TYR A 151 0.96 -8.58 14.97
N VAL A 152 1.41 -7.42 15.46
CA VAL A 152 1.92 -7.31 16.82
C VAL A 152 0.74 -7.08 17.75
N ASP A 153 0.46 -8.04 18.64
CA ASP A 153 -0.57 -7.90 19.66
C ASP A 153 0.00 -7.22 20.90
N HIS A 154 -0.37 -5.96 21.12
CA HIS A 154 -0.08 -5.25 22.36
C HIS A 154 -1.12 -5.51 23.44
N SER A 155 -0.66 -5.84 24.64
CA SER A 155 -1.47 -6.12 25.82
C SER A 155 -0.89 -5.42 27.05
N PRO A 156 -1.64 -4.52 27.72
CA PRO A 156 -1.16 -3.87 28.94
C PRO A 156 -1.16 -4.85 30.12
N LEU A 157 -0.13 -4.76 30.95
CA LEU A 157 0.03 -5.53 32.18
C LEU A 157 0.14 -4.56 33.35
N ASN A 158 -0.72 -4.74 34.36
CA ASN A 158 -0.64 -3.99 35.61
C ASN A 158 0.23 -4.76 36.60
N HIS A 159 1.19 -4.07 37.22
CA HIS A 159 2.12 -4.64 38.17
C HIS A 159 2.21 -3.78 39.44
N ALA A 160 2.26 -4.42 40.62
CA ALA A 160 2.15 -3.71 41.89
C ALA A 160 3.29 -2.71 42.16
N VAL A 161 4.51 -3.00 41.68
CA VAL A 161 5.70 -2.15 41.85
C VAL A 161 5.94 -1.28 40.62
N ALA A 162 6.28 -1.90 39.48
CA ALA A 162 6.53 -1.22 38.21
C ALA A 162 5.34 -0.43 37.61
N GLY A 163 4.12 -0.54 38.14
CA GLY A 163 2.94 0.11 37.57
C GLY A 163 2.53 -0.53 36.24
N MET A 164 2.23 0.31 35.24
CA MET A 164 1.85 -0.15 33.90
C MET A 164 3.08 -0.56 33.08
N ALA A 165 3.02 -1.76 32.51
CA ALA A 165 3.92 -2.26 31.49
C ALA A 165 3.11 -2.69 30.25
N VAL A 166 3.78 -2.82 29.10
CA VAL A 166 3.13 -3.27 27.86
C VAL A 166 3.87 -4.51 27.34
N ALA A 167 3.11 -5.59 27.17
CA ALA A 167 3.56 -6.80 26.52
C ALA A 167 3.15 -6.80 25.05
N SER A 168 4.02 -7.31 24.17
CA SER A 168 3.81 -7.36 22.73
C SER A 168 4.12 -8.76 22.21
N ARG A 169 3.21 -9.37 21.45
CA ARG A 169 3.38 -10.70 20.83
C ARG A 169 3.32 -10.58 19.31
N GLN A 170 4.31 -11.12 18.59
CA GLN A 170 4.21 -11.24 17.14
C GLN A 170 3.34 -12.45 16.81
N ASN A 171 2.18 -12.22 16.19
CA ASN A 171 1.21 -13.26 15.88
C ASN A 171 1.51 -13.97 14.56
N GLN A 172 2.33 -13.39 13.68
CA GLN A 172 2.89 -14.13 12.55
C GLN A 172 4.05 -15.02 13.01
N PRO A 173 4.10 -16.29 12.61
CA PRO A 173 5.17 -17.18 13.05
C PRO A 173 6.52 -16.77 12.42
N MET A 174 7.52 -16.57 13.27
CA MET A 174 8.92 -16.31 12.90
C MET A 174 9.72 -17.61 12.98
N GLY A 175 9.73 -18.36 11.87
CA GLY A 175 10.36 -19.69 11.83
C GLY A 175 9.64 -20.71 12.71
N GLY A 176 8.30 -20.60 12.79
CA GLY A 176 7.45 -21.44 13.64
C GLY A 176 7.32 -20.98 15.11
N ARG A 177 8.02 -19.91 15.50
CA ARG A 177 7.97 -19.32 16.85
C ARG A 177 7.10 -18.06 16.87
N PHE A 178 6.62 -17.67 18.04
CA PHE A 178 5.89 -16.42 18.25
C PHE A 178 6.66 -15.53 19.24
N PRO A 179 7.60 -14.70 18.74
CA PRO A 179 8.37 -13.80 19.60
C PRO A 179 7.48 -12.93 20.49
N TRP A 180 7.99 -12.61 21.69
CA TRP A 180 7.25 -11.85 22.68
C TRP A 180 8.18 -10.95 23.49
N THR A 181 7.69 -9.78 23.89
CA THR A 181 8.42 -8.86 24.76
C THR A 181 7.51 -8.19 25.77
N VAL A 182 8.06 -7.74 26.91
CA VAL A 182 7.39 -6.80 27.83
C VAL A 182 8.33 -5.64 28.16
N ILE A 183 7.80 -4.42 28.14
CA ILE A 183 8.53 -3.17 28.42
C ILE A 183 7.83 -2.42 29.55
N GLY A 184 8.60 -1.96 30.53
CA GLY A 184 8.08 -1.23 31.69
C GLY A 184 9.10 -0.25 32.30
N ALA A 185 8.68 0.46 33.35
CA ALA A 185 9.55 1.38 34.09
C ALA A 185 10.30 0.64 35.22
N LEU A 186 11.54 1.05 35.51
CA LEU A 186 12.26 0.64 36.72
C LEU A 186 11.70 1.31 37.98
N GLY A 187 11.10 2.49 37.81
CA GLY A 187 10.28 3.16 38.82
C GLY A 187 8.84 2.67 38.74
N LYS A 188 7.92 3.56 38.38
CA LYS A 188 6.49 3.25 38.28
C LYS A 188 5.89 3.87 37.03
N GLY A 189 5.53 3.02 36.06
CA GLY A 189 4.82 3.43 34.85
C GLY A 189 3.40 3.90 35.18
N VAL A 190 3.08 5.15 34.87
CA VAL A 190 1.76 5.75 35.15
C VAL A 190 0.86 5.84 33.92
N SER A 191 1.45 5.81 32.71
CA SER A 191 0.71 5.83 31.45
C SER A 191 1.51 5.18 30.32
N TRP A 192 0.86 4.87 29.21
CA TRP A 192 1.43 4.12 28.09
C TRP A 192 0.71 4.41 26.74
N SER A 193 1.33 4.01 25.64
CA SER A 193 0.72 3.94 24.30
C SER A 193 1.34 2.80 23.49
N THR A 194 0.70 2.36 22.40
CA THR A 194 1.15 1.20 21.60
C THR A 194 1.39 1.46 20.12
N ASP A 195 1.05 2.65 19.63
CA ASP A 195 1.33 3.03 18.25
C ASP A 195 1.95 4.43 18.17
N ALA A 196 2.85 4.63 17.20
CA ALA A 196 3.51 5.90 16.97
C ALA A 196 2.52 7.02 16.63
N LEU A 197 1.33 6.69 16.11
CA LEU A 197 0.25 7.65 15.87
C LEU A 197 -0.24 8.30 17.18
N GLN A 198 -0.30 7.56 18.29
CA GLN A 198 -0.64 8.12 19.60
C GLN A 198 0.48 9.02 20.14
N PHE A 199 1.74 8.67 19.89
CA PHE A 199 2.89 9.44 20.38
C PHE A 199 3.12 10.73 19.59
N HIS A 200 3.24 10.61 18.27
CA HIS A 200 3.55 11.72 17.36
C HIS A 200 2.31 12.51 16.95
N GLY A 201 1.18 11.83 16.75
CA GLY A 201 0.03 12.36 16.03
C GLY A 201 0.40 12.82 14.61
N MET A 202 -0.44 13.68 14.02
CA MET A 202 -0.10 14.37 12.77
C MET A 202 0.84 15.59 12.99
N ALA A 203 1.23 15.86 14.24
CA ALA A 203 2.01 17.04 14.60
C ALA A 203 3.43 16.98 14.03
N THR A 204 4.12 15.83 14.14
CA THR A 204 5.47 15.64 13.61
C THR A 204 5.51 15.79 12.08
N ARG A 205 4.51 15.24 11.37
CA ARG A 205 4.36 15.47 9.91
C ARG A 205 4.25 16.96 9.59
N ALA A 206 3.56 17.74 10.43
CA ALA A 206 3.43 19.19 10.29
C ALA A 206 4.66 20.00 10.75
N GLY A 207 5.77 19.35 11.15
CA GLY A 207 6.97 20.01 11.67
C GLY A 207 6.84 20.50 13.12
N LYS A 208 5.86 20.00 13.86
CA LYS A 208 5.62 20.35 15.27
C LYS A 208 6.11 19.24 16.22
N PRO A 209 6.33 19.55 17.51
CA PRO A 209 6.64 18.54 18.52
C PRO A 209 5.57 17.44 18.60
N ALA A 210 6.00 16.23 18.95
CA ALA A 210 5.12 15.08 19.16
C ALA A 210 4.06 15.38 20.24
N VAL A 211 2.81 14.97 20.00
CA VAL A 211 1.67 15.32 20.88
C VAL A 211 1.84 14.77 22.29
N ALA A 212 2.36 13.55 22.43
CA ALA A 212 2.59 12.91 23.73
C ALA A 212 3.66 13.61 24.57
N LEU A 213 4.64 14.27 23.95
CA LEU A 213 5.65 15.01 24.69
C LEU A 213 5.05 16.25 25.37
N VAL A 214 4.01 16.84 24.80
CA VAL A 214 3.31 17.97 25.39
C VAL A 214 2.21 17.52 26.36
N ALA A 215 1.38 16.56 25.95
CA ALA A 215 0.18 16.17 26.70
C ALA A 215 0.39 15.02 27.70
N GLY A 216 1.45 14.22 27.56
CA GLY A 216 1.58 12.91 28.19
C GLY A 216 0.98 11.79 27.35
N LEU A 217 1.20 10.54 27.77
CA LEU A 217 0.68 9.37 27.07
C LEU A 217 -0.81 9.14 27.40
N PRO A 218 -1.63 8.64 26.43
CA PRO A 218 -3.07 8.47 26.60
C PRO A 218 -3.48 7.34 27.57
N GLY A 219 -2.63 6.33 27.79
CA GLY A 219 -2.97 5.17 28.64
C GLY A 219 -3.92 4.17 27.96
N GLU A 220 -3.95 4.17 26.63
CA GLU A 220 -4.90 3.41 25.81
C GLU A 220 -4.19 2.59 24.73
N ARG A 221 -4.80 1.46 24.36
CA ARG A 221 -4.34 0.62 23.26
C ARG A 221 -4.73 1.25 21.92
N LEU A 222 -3.82 1.18 20.96
CA LEU A 222 -4.09 1.34 19.54
C LEU A 222 -3.32 0.26 18.78
N GLN A 223 -4.04 -0.64 18.12
CA GLN A 223 -3.49 -1.61 17.17
C GLN A 223 -3.54 -0.97 15.79
N HIS A 224 -2.38 -0.58 15.24
CA HIS A 224 -2.32 0.12 13.96
C HIS A 224 -1.00 -0.21 13.25
N GLU A 225 -0.57 0.65 12.32
CA GLU A 225 0.51 0.35 11.37
C GLU A 225 1.91 0.85 11.79
N HIS A 226 2.08 1.39 12.99
CA HIS A 226 3.37 1.86 13.51
C HIS A 226 3.60 1.38 14.95
N SER A 227 3.73 0.07 15.12
CA SER A 227 3.92 -0.57 16.43
C SER A 227 5.04 0.10 17.23
N LEU A 228 4.66 0.80 18.30
CA LEU A 228 5.55 1.58 19.16
C LEU A 228 5.02 1.60 20.58
N VAL A 229 5.73 0.93 21.47
CA VAL A 229 5.46 0.97 22.89
C VAL A 229 6.09 2.21 23.49
N ALA A 230 5.28 3.05 24.13
CA ALA A 230 5.76 4.13 24.97
C ALA A 230 5.33 3.92 26.43
N ILE A 231 6.23 4.20 27.37
CA ILE A 231 5.98 4.14 28.81
C ILE A 231 6.32 5.48 29.43
N GLN A 232 5.39 6.06 30.18
CA GLN A 232 5.57 7.29 30.95
C GLN A 232 5.79 6.92 32.42
N ASP A 233 6.91 7.37 32.97
CA ASP A 233 7.26 7.19 34.38
C ASP A 233 6.50 8.19 35.28
N GLU A 234 6.44 7.90 36.57
CA GLU A 234 5.80 8.81 37.52
C GLU A 234 6.58 10.13 37.68
N PRO A 235 5.88 11.28 37.79
CA PRO A 235 6.54 12.55 38.06
C PRO A 235 7.33 12.54 39.37
N PHE A 236 8.48 13.21 39.36
CA PHE A 236 9.35 13.34 40.52
C PHE A 236 9.86 14.78 40.69
N VAL A 237 10.07 15.18 41.95
CA VAL A 237 10.56 16.51 42.31
C VAL A 237 12.05 16.43 42.64
N LEU A 238 12.83 17.32 42.03
CA LEU A 238 14.25 17.51 42.30
C LEU A 238 14.47 18.84 43.00
N GLU A 239 14.79 18.79 44.28
CA GLU A 239 15.30 19.95 45.03
C GLU A 239 16.68 20.40 44.49
N PRO A 240 17.10 21.65 44.71
CA PRO A 240 18.44 22.10 44.35
C PRO A 240 19.55 21.18 44.89
N GLY A 241 20.43 20.71 44.01
CA GLY A 241 21.50 19.76 44.32
C GLY A 241 21.06 18.30 44.48
N ALA A 242 19.75 18.01 44.40
CA ALA A 242 19.25 16.64 44.49
C ALA A 242 19.46 15.87 43.19
N ARG A 243 19.57 14.54 43.34
CA ARG A 243 19.66 13.57 42.25
C ARG A 243 18.51 12.58 42.32
N SER A 244 18.01 12.16 41.17
CA SER A 244 17.00 11.12 41.04
C SER A 244 17.47 10.07 40.04
N GLN A 245 17.37 8.80 40.43
CA GLN A 245 17.62 7.66 39.55
C GLN A 245 16.28 7.07 39.12
N ARG A 246 16.14 6.87 37.81
CA ARG A 246 14.95 6.37 37.10
C ARG A 246 15.40 5.46 35.97
N GLY A 247 14.45 4.95 35.20
CA GLY A 247 14.77 4.16 34.02
C GLY A 247 13.66 3.24 33.56
N PHE A 248 14.01 2.36 32.63
CA PHE A 248 13.10 1.44 31.95
C PHE A 248 13.78 0.09 31.74
N PHE A 249 12.98 -0.96 31.58
CA PHE A 249 13.46 -2.29 31.25
C PHE A 249 12.66 -2.87 30.09
N GLY A 250 13.28 -3.84 29.41
CA GLY A 250 12.58 -4.75 28.51
C GLY A 250 13.04 -6.18 28.73
N TRP A 251 12.11 -7.12 28.51
CA TRP A 251 12.34 -8.56 28.53
C TRP A 251 11.91 -9.17 27.20
N PHE A 252 12.66 -10.16 26.69
CA PHE A 252 12.37 -10.82 25.43
C PHE A 252 12.31 -12.35 25.57
N GLU A 253 11.26 -12.95 25.02
CA GLU A 253 11.11 -14.39 24.81
C GLU A 253 11.05 -14.70 23.32
N ALA A 254 11.84 -15.70 22.90
CA ALA A 254 11.91 -16.07 21.48
C ALA A 254 10.66 -16.80 20.99
N ASP A 255 9.89 -17.42 21.89
CA ASP A 255 8.67 -18.12 21.57
C ASP A 255 7.67 -18.09 22.73
N LYS A 256 6.48 -17.54 22.48
CA LYS A 256 5.32 -17.57 23.36
C LYS A 256 4.10 -18.03 22.55
N PRO A 257 3.84 -19.34 22.45
CA PRO A 257 2.74 -19.86 21.64
C PRO A 257 1.36 -19.47 22.19
N ALA A 258 1.22 -19.29 23.50
CA ALA A 258 -0.02 -18.82 24.12
C ALA A 258 -0.21 -17.30 23.96
N ALA A 259 -1.47 -16.85 23.98
CA ALA A 259 -1.80 -15.43 24.07
C ALA A 259 -1.25 -14.80 25.37
N THR A 260 -1.04 -13.48 25.36
CA THR A 260 -0.66 -12.74 26.56
C THR A 260 -1.78 -12.76 27.60
N SER A 261 -1.42 -12.93 28.87
CA SER A 261 -2.34 -12.99 30.00
C SER A 261 -1.78 -12.26 31.22
N ALA A 262 -2.60 -12.08 32.27
CA ALA A 262 -2.15 -11.46 33.51
C ALA A 262 -1.01 -12.22 34.21
N GLU A 263 -0.89 -13.54 34.01
CA GLU A 263 0.18 -14.36 34.59
C GLU A 263 1.56 -14.03 34.01
N ASP A 264 1.62 -13.39 32.84
CA ASP A 264 2.87 -12.97 32.21
C ASP A 264 3.55 -11.81 32.95
N ALA A 265 2.87 -11.18 33.91
CA ALA A 265 3.47 -10.21 34.83
C ALA A 265 4.68 -10.78 35.59
N ARG A 266 4.80 -12.11 35.73
CA ARG A 266 5.99 -12.77 36.31
C ARG A 266 7.31 -12.43 35.61
N TRP A 267 7.27 -12.04 34.34
CA TRP A 267 8.48 -11.61 33.62
C TRP A 267 8.94 -10.20 34.02
N ILE A 268 8.03 -9.37 34.54
CA ILE A 268 8.36 -8.10 35.16
C ILE A 268 9.12 -8.34 36.46
N ASP A 269 8.64 -9.25 37.32
CA ASP A 269 9.35 -9.67 38.53
C ASP A 269 10.75 -10.21 38.21
N ALA A 270 10.86 -11.05 37.17
CA ALA A 270 12.13 -11.60 36.71
C ALA A 270 13.11 -10.51 36.24
N ALA A 271 12.62 -9.51 35.48
CA ALA A 271 13.44 -8.39 35.03
C ALA A 271 13.92 -7.53 36.21
N LEU A 272 13.04 -7.20 37.16
CA LEU A 272 13.39 -6.38 38.33
C LEU A 272 14.35 -7.08 39.30
N ALA A 273 14.40 -8.41 39.27
CA ALA A 273 15.33 -9.21 40.07
C ALA A 273 16.76 -9.27 39.49
N LEU A 274 16.98 -8.82 38.25
CA LEU A 274 18.31 -8.84 37.64
C LEU A 274 19.24 -7.77 38.24
N PRO A 275 20.54 -8.06 38.41
CA PRO A 275 21.51 -7.07 38.92
C PRO A 275 21.52 -5.75 38.14
N GLU A 276 21.32 -5.82 36.83
CA GLU A 276 21.31 -4.70 35.91
C GLU A 276 20.09 -3.78 36.06
N ALA A 277 19.06 -4.19 36.82
CA ALA A 277 17.95 -3.31 37.21
C ALA A 277 18.41 -2.20 38.18
N ALA A 278 19.50 -2.42 38.93
CA ALA A 278 20.09 -1.41 39.80
C ALA A 278 21.13 -0.57 39.06
N CYS A 279 21.13 0.75 39.26
CA CYS A 279 22.10 1.66 38.64
C CYS A 279 23.49 1.52 39.30
N PRO A 280 24.52 1.02 38.58
CA PRO A 280 25.88 1.02 39.08
C PRO A 280 26.45 2.44 39.10
N PRO A 281 27.61 2.67 39.75
CA PRO A 281 28.33 3.93 39.64
C PRO A 281 28.59 4.34 38.18
N TRP A 282 28.56 5.65 37.92
CA TRP A 282 28.87 6.22 36.61
C TRP A 282 30.37 6.15 36.31
N PRO A 283 30.78 5.77 35.08
CA PRO A 283 32.18 5.82 34.69
C PRO A 283 32.70 7.26 34.73
N PRO A 284 34.02 7.45 34.91
CA PRO A 284 34.62 8.78 34.83
C PRO A 284 34.41 9.38 33.43
N GLU A 285 34.16 10.69 33.37
CA GLU A 285 34.01 11.41 32.11
C GLU A 285 35.32 11.39 31.32
N ALA A 286 35.36 10.64 30.22
CA ALA A 286 36.44 10.73 29.24
C ALA A 286 36.22 11.92 28.27
N PRO A 287 37.29 12.54 27.75
CA PRO A 287 37.15 13.57 26.72
C PRO A 287 36.57 12.95 25.44
N ALA A 288 35.34 13.33 25.11
CA ALA A 288 34.66 12.94 23.86
C ALA A 288 34.20 14.20 23.13
N SER A 289 34.32 14.22 21.80
CA SER A 289 33.79 15.29 20.96
C SER A 289 32.36 14.95 20.52
N ARG A 290 31.46 15.93 20.57
CA ARG A 290 30.09 15.76 20.06
C ARG A 290 30.12 15.57 18.54
N PRO A 291 29.49 14.53 17.98
CA PRO A 291 29.37 14.40 16.53
C PRO A 291 28.47 15.52 15.99
N ALA A 292 28.81 16.04 14.81
CA ALA A 292 28.00 17.04 14.14
C ALA A 292 26.61 16.46 13.81
N SER A 293 25.57 17.29 13.99
CA SER A 293 24.21 16.92 13.61
C SER A 293 23.97 17.30 12.15
N SER A 294 23.27 16.45 11.42
CA SER A 294 22.98 16.71 10.01
C SER A 294 22.01 17.88 9.83
N LEU A 295 21.95 18.43 8.61
CA LEU A 295 20.94 19.39 8.22
C LEU A 295 19.51 18.84 8.35
N PHE A 296 19.27 17.54 8.18
CA PHE A 296 17.93 16.96 8.38
C PHE A 296 17.42 17.07 9.83
N SER A 297 18.33 17.11 10.80
CA SER A 297 18.00 17.29 12.21
C SER A 297 17.99 18.75 12.67
N THR A 298 18.75 19.62 12.00
CA THR A 298 19.04 20.98 12.48
C THR A 298 18.47 22.10 11.61
N ALA A 299 18.37 21.90 10.30
CA ALA A 299 17.76 22.87 9.42
C ALA A 299 16.24 22.85 9.61
N PRO A 300 15.62 23.99 9.90
CA PRO A 300 14.17 24.10 10.01
C PRO A 300 13.51 23.91 8.64
N LEU A 301 12.24 23.53 8.66
CA LEU A 301 11.42 23.44 7.45
C LEU A 301 11.20 24.85 6.87
N LEU A 302 11.06 24.94 5.55
CA LEU A 302 10.57 26.17 4.91
C LEU A 302 9.10 26.39 5.32
N GLU A 303 8.81 27.55 5.90
CA GLU A 303 7.45 27.94 6.26
C GLU A 303 6.69 28.40 5.01
N ALA A 304 5.95 27.47 4.41
CA ALA A 304 5.05 27.78 3.30
C ALA A 304 3.75 28.46 3.80
N GLU A 305 3.29 29.44 3.03
CA GLU A 305 2.05 30.18 3.26
C GLU A 305 0.91 29.64 2.38
N PRO A 306 -0.36 29.72 2.82
CA PRO A 306 -1.49 29.34 1.98
C PRO A 306 -1.62 30.26 0.77
N LEU A 307 -2.06 29.70 -0.35
CA LEU A 307 -2.43 30.48 -1.54
C LEU A 307 -3.81 31.11 -1.35
N ASP A 308 -3.96 32.35 -1.79
CA ASP A 308 -5.25 33.01 -1.85
C ASP A 308 -6.07 32.60 -3.10
N PRO A 309 -7.38 32.92 -3.17
CA PRO A 309 -8.20 32.54 -4.32
C PRO A 309 -7.76 33.11 -5.68
N ALA A 310 -7.05 34.24 -5.73
CA ALA A 310 -6.52 34.80 -6.97
C ALA A 310 -5.29 34.00 -7.41
N GLU A 311 -4.36 33.75 -6.50
CA GLU A 311 -3.16 32.93 -6.77
C GLU A 311 -3.53 31.52 -7.22
N ILE A 312 -4.55 30.90 -6.60
CA ILE A 312 -5.05 29.58 -7.04
C ILE A 312 -5.54 29.63 -8.49
N ARG A 313 -6.24 30.70 -8.90
CA ARG A 313 -6.70 30.85 -10.30
C ARG A 313 -5.54 31.11 -11.25
N ASP A 314 -4.54 31.86 -10.83
CA ASP A 314 -3.39 32.20 -11.66
C ASP A 314 -2.51 30.97 -11.92
N TYR A 315 -2.30 30.13 -10.90
CA TYR A 315 -1.47 28.92 -11.04
C TYR A 315 -2.19 27.73 -11.68
N PHE A 316 -3.50 27.57 -11.45
CA PHE A 316 -4.24 26.34 -11.80
C PHE A 316 -5.46 26.58 -12.72
N GLY A 317 -5.73 27.82 -13.10
CA GLY A 317 -6.88 28.21 -13.91
C GLY A 317 -8.15 28.53 -13.10
N ALA A 318 -9.12 29.15 -13.77
CA ALA A 318 -10.35 29.61 -13.12
C ALA A 318 -11.34 28.48 -12.78
N GLU A 319 -11.27 27.34 -13.49
CA GLU A 319 -12.20 26.23 -13.32
C GLU A 319 -11.70 25.23 -12.28
N GLN A 320 -12.41 25.14 -11.15
CA GLN A 320 -12.16 24.17 -10.09
C GLN A 320 -13.26 23.12 -10.07
N ARG A 321 -13.06 22.01 -10.78
CA ARG A 321 -14.03 20.91 -10.85
C ARG A 321 -13.96 20.08 -9.56
N HIS A 322 -15.12 19.63 -9.08
CA HIS A 322 -15.25 18.78 -7.89
C HIS A 322 -14.49 19.30 -6.66
N ALA A 323 -14.53 20.62 -6.43
CA ALA A 323 -13.80 21.25 -5.34
C ALA A 323 -14.29 20.74 -3.97
N GLU A 324 -13.37 20.22 -3.16
CA GLU A 324 -13.61 19.92 -1.75
C GLU A 324 -13.42 21.20 -0.94
N ILE A 325 -14.48 21.70 -0.31
CA ILE A 325 -14.47 22.94 0.47
C ILE A 325 -14.86 22.64 1.91
N LYS A 326 -14.05 23.10 2.87
CA LYS A 326 -14.35 22.99 4.31
C LYS A 326 -14.08 24.32 5.01
N GLY A 327 -15.06 24.81 5.76
CA GLY A 327 -14.93 26.07 6.51
C GLY A 327 -14.64 27.27 5.61
N GLY A 328 -15.19 27.29 4.39
CA GLY A 328 -14.96 28.35 3.40
C GLY A 328 -13.60 28.31 2.70
N ARG A 329 -12.76 27.30 2.96
CA ARG A 329 -11.46 27.10 2.30
C ARG A 329 -11.49 25.89 1.39
N THR A 330 -10.90 26.02 0.20
CA THR A 330 -10.67 24.90 -0.71
C THR A 330 -9.59 23.98 -0.13
N TRP A 331 -9.80 22.68 -0.20
CA TRP A 331 -8.86 21.64 0.23
C TRP A 331 -8.22 20.94 -0.96
N SER A 332 -9.02 20.64 -1.99
CA SER A 332 -8.54 20.09 -3.26
C SER A 332 -9.56 20.30 -4.36
N PHE A 333 -9.13 20.20 -5.62
CA PHE A 333 -10.00 20.25 -6.79
C PHE A 333 -9.30 19.61 -7.99
N PHE A 334 -10.05 19.39 -9.07
CA PHE A 334 -9.51 19.01 -10.37
C PHE A 334 -9.51 20.20 -11.32
N THR A 335 -8.45 20.36 -12.10
CA THR A 335 -8.38 21.40 -13.13
C THR A 335 -9.19 21.01 -14.38
N ALA A 336 -9.38 21.95 -15.30
CA ALA A 336 -9.96 21.68 -16.62
C ALA A 336 -9.15 20.66 -17.44
N ALA A 337 -7.83 20.61 -17.22
CA ALA A 337 -6.93 19.63 -17.85
C ALA A 337 -6.94 18.26 -17.15
N GLY A 338 -7.70 18.08 -16.07
CA GLY A 338 -7.82 16.82 -15.34
C GLY A 338 -6.74 16.56 -14.28
N ALA A 339 -5.82 17.50 -14.06
CA ALA A 339 -4.84 17.42 -12.97
C ALA A 339 -5.57 17.55 -11.61
N HIS A 340 -5.07 16.85 -10.60
CA HIS A 340 -5.59 16.95 -9.23
C HIS A 340 -4.70 17.89 -8.42
N VAL A 341 -5.28 18.95 -7.85
CA VAL A 341 -4.58 19.91 -6.97
C VAL A 341 -5.00 19.69 -5.52
N VAL A 342 -4.01 19.57 -4.62
CA VAL A 342 -4.17 19.49 -3.17
C VAL A 342 -3.57 20.75 -2.55
N LEU A 343 -4.31 21.41 -1.66
CA LEU A 343 -3.80 22.56 -0.90
C LEU A 343 -3.30 22.12 0.48
N MET A 344 -2.41 22.93 1.07
CA MET A 344 -1.67 22.59 2.29
C MET A 344 -2.57 22.16 3.46
N GLU A 345 -3.78 22.71 3.56
CA GLU A 345 -4.72 22.39 4.64
C GLU A 345 -5.16 20.93 4.61
N LYS A 346 -5.39 20.36 3.41
CA LYS A 346 -5.90 18.99 3.28
C LYS A 346 -4.86 17.96 3.71
N GLU A 347 -3.59 18.18 3.38
CA GLU A 347 -2.48 17.26 3.72
C GLU A 347 -2.38 17.01 5.23
N LEU A 348 -2.74 17.99 6.06
CA LEU A 348 -2.72 17.83 7.52
C LEU A 348 -4.01 17.22 8.10
N LYS A 349 -4.97 16.87 7.25
CA LYS A 349 -6.29 16.33 7.63
C LYS A 349 -6.55 14.92 7.13
N VAL A 350 -5.64 14.36 6.32
CA VAL A 350 -5.66 12.97 5.87
C VAL A 350 -4.77 12.11 6.76
N LEU A 351 -5.10 10.84 6.98
CA LEU A 351 -4.19 9.92 7.68
C LEU A 351 -2.95 9.66 6.83
N ARG A 352 -3.16 9.26 5.57
CA ARG A 352 -2.12 8.86 4.63
C ARG A 352 -1.73 10.04 3.71
N PRO A 353 -0.44 10.39 3.57
CA PRO A 353 0.04 11.58 2.87
C PRO A 353 -0.22 11.48 1.37
N HIS A 354 -0.51 12.59 0.72
CA HIS A 354 -0.73 12.60 -0.74
C HIS A 354 0.55 12.20 -1.47
N GLY A 355 0.42 11.28 -2.43
CA GLY A 355 1.55 10.76 -3.20
C GLY A 355 1.16 10.30 -4.59
N MET A 356 2.17 10.16 -5.45
CA MET A 356 2.03 9.76 -6.84
C MET A 356 3.19 8.84 -7.24
N ILE A 357 2.90 7.79 -8.00
CA ILE A 357 3.94 6.96 -8.62
C ILE A 357 4.07 7.42 -10.07
N LEU A 358 5.29 7.74 -10.48
CA LEU A 358 5.64 8.16 -11.84
C LEU A 358 6.39 7.02 -12.52
N ARG A 359 6.05 6.74 -13.77
CA ARG A 359 6.73 5.73 -14.61
C ARG A 359 7.12 6.37 -15.94
N SER A 360 8.37 6.18 -16.36
CA SER A 360 8.84 6.63 -17.66
C SER A 360 8.50 5.64 -18.76
N GLY A 361 8.41 6.14 -20.00
CA GLY A 361 8.03 5.35 -21.16
C GLY A 361 6.54 5.06 -21.30
N GLY A 362 6.12 4.72 -22.52
CA GLY A 362 4.73 4.61 -22.97
C GLY A 362 4.30 3.20 -23.39
N SER A 363 5.09 2.17 -23.08
CA SER A 363 4.74 0.77 -23.41
C SER A 363 3.62 0.20 -22.54
N LEU A 364 2.76 -0.63 -23.14
CA LEU A 364 1.73 -1.44 -22.49
C LEU A 364 2.18 -2.89 -22.20
N THR A 365 3.45 -3.21 -22.45
CA THR A 365 4.07 -4.48 -22.07
C THR A 365 5.23 -4.22 -21.10
N PRO A 366 5.63 -5.22 -20.28
CA PRO A 366 6.78 -5.09 -19.40
C PRO A 366 8.04 -4.59 -20.10
N ASP A 367 8.64 -3.54 -19.55
CA ASP A 367 9.83 -2.88 -20.07
C ASP A 367 10.84 -2.75 -18.92
N GLU A 368 11.94 -3.52 -18.99
CA GLU A 368 12.98 -3.54 -17.95
C GLU A 368 13.82 -2.25 -17.97
N SER A 369 13.73 -1.42 -19.02
CA SER A 369 14.45 -0.15 -19.13
C SER A 369 13.70 1.03 -18.50
N ALA A 370 12.41 0.86 -18.19
CA ALA A 370 11.58 1.87 -17.56
C ALA A 370 12.07 2.24 -16.15
N LEU A 371 12.02 3.55 -15.86
CA LEU A 371 12.26 4.10 -14.53
C LEU A 371 10.94 4.31 -13.80
N VAL A 372 10.92 3.98 -12.52
CA VAL A 372 9.75 4.18 -11.66
C VAL A 372 10.17 4.96 -10.44
N SER A 373 9.45 6.03 -10.11
CA SER A 373 9.67 6.89 -8.95
C SER A 373 8.39 7.10 -8.17
N THR A 374 8.51 7.43 -6.90
CA THR A 374 7.40 7.86 -6.07
C THR A 374 7.65 9.28 -5.61
N ALA A 375 6.67 10.16 -5.76
CA ALA A 375 6.69 11.54 -5.32
C ALA A 375 5.66 11.74 -4.20
N TRP A 376 5.99 12.58 -3.22
CA TRP A 376 5.12 12.86 -2.08
C TRP A 376 4.95 14.36 -1.87
N MET A 377 3.75 14.75 -1.44
CA MET A 377 3.40 16.16 -1.23
C MET A 377 4.37 16.85 -0.26
N ASN A 378 4.87 16.16 0.76
CA ASN A 378 5.80 16.69 1.76
C ASN A 378 7.25 16.82 1.25
N GLY A 379 7.45 17.35 0.04
CA GLY A 379 8.77 17.71 -0.48
C GLY A 379 9.68 16.53 -0.81
N VAL A 380 9.11 15.36 -1.10
CA VAL A 380 9.87 14.23 -1.68
C VAL A 380 9.65 14.24 -3.17
N PHE A 381 10.69 14.61 -3.92
CA PHE A 381 10.56 14.87 -5.36
C PHE A 381 10.74 13.59 -6.19
N HIS A 382 11.68 12.74 -5.78
CA HIS A 382 11.85 11.38 -6.31
C HIS A 382 12.31 10.43 -5.21
N SER A 383 11.52 9.42 -4.86
CA SER A 383 11.90 8.32 -3.97
C SER A 383 11.68 6.97 -4.64
N MET A 384 12.23 5.92 -4.04
CA MET A 384 12.14 4.54 -4.52
C MET A 384 12.42 4.44 -6.02
N VAL A 385 13.45 5.15 -6.50
CA VAL A 385 13.78 5.17 -7.93
C VAL A 385 14.33 3.81 -8.30
N THR A 386 13.73 3.15 -9.29
CA THR A 386 14.16 1.83 -9.76
C THR A 386 14.21 1.80 -11.29
N GLN A 387 15.08 0.98 -11.87
CA GLN A 387 15.04 0.60 -13.29
C GLN A 387 14.60 -0.87 -13.42
N GLY A 388 13.53 -1.11 -14.18
CA GLY A 388 12.95 -2.44 -14.33
C GLY A 388 12.29 -2.93 -13.04
N HIS A 389 12.85 -3.97 -12.41
CA HIS A 389 12.25 -4.57 -11.22
C HIS A 389 12.12 -3.60 -10.03
N VAL A 390 10.88 -3.27 -9.67
CA VAL A 390 10.54 -2.15 -8.76
C VAL A 390 10.97 -2.30 -7.29
N SER A 391 11.37 -3.51 -6.87
CA SER A 391 11.83 -3.73 -5.49
C SER A 391 13.32 -4.02 -5.35
N ILE A 392 13.99 -4.50 -6.41
CA ILE A 392 15.35 -5.05 -6.36
C ILE A 392 16.36 -4.03 -6.91
N ASN A 393 16.07 -3.47 -8.08
CA ASN A 393 17.00 -2.62 -8.84
C ASN A 393 16.88 -1.15 -8.40
N ARG A 394 17.06 -0.90 -7.10
CA ARG A 394 16.73 0.37 -6.45
C ARG A 394 17.92 1.33 -6.40
N PHE A 395 17.78 2.51 -6.99
CA PHE A 395 18.74 3.60 -6.94
C PHE A 395 18.53 4.53 -5.75
N LEU A 396 17.31 5.05 -5.55
CA LEU A 396 16.98 5.92 -4.41
C LEU A 396 16.10 5.18 -3.41
N SER A 397 16.30 5.47 -2.13
CA SER A 397 15.53 4.88 -1.02
C SER A 397 14.04 5.19 -1.06
N THR A 398 13.22 4.32 -0.46
CA THR A 398 11.79 4.60 -0.24
C THR A 398 11.58 5.51 0.97
N CYS A 399 10.41 6.15 1.04
CA CYS A 399 10.01 6.88 2.23
C CYS A 399 9.34 5.93 3.21
N HIS A 400 9.81 5.97 4.46
CA HIS A 400 9.32 5.17 5.56
C HIS A 400 8.44 6.03 6.48
N SER A 401 7.32 5.47 6.92
CA SER A 401 6.30 6.13 7.74
C SER A 401 5.51 7.27 7.07
N TYR A 402 4.23 7.37 7.42
CA TYR A 402 3.39 8.53 7.07
C TYR A 402 3.33 9.61 8.17
N LEU A 403 4.07 9.44 9.27
CA LEU A 403 4.09 10.36 10.40
C LEU A 403 5.23 11.40 10.34
N GLY A 404 6.11 11.27 9.35
CA GLY A 404 7.30 12.12 9.21
C GLY A 404 8.41 11.76 10.21
N LEU A 405 8.59 10.47 10.51
CA LEU A 405 9.65 9.97 11.39
C LEU A 405 11.06 10.18 10.80
N PHE A 406 11.16 10.12 9.47
CA PHE A 406 12.38 10.36 8.71
C PHE A 406 12.09 11.30 7.55
N ARG A 407 12.95 12.29 7.33
CA ARG A 407 12.87 13.27 6.25
C ARG A 407 14.05 13.18 5.30
N SER A 408 15.05 12.33 5.57
CA SER A 408 16.25 12.19 4.76
C SER A 408 16.09 11.31 3.51
N HIS A 409 15.03 10.51 3.44
CA HIS A 409 14.85 9.52 2.36
C HIS A 409 14.46 10.13 1.01
N GLY A 410 14.83 9.44 -0.07
CA GLY A 410 14.60 9.86 -1.45
C GLY A 410 15.46 11.07 -1.86
N GLN A 411 14.92 11.87 -2.78
CA GLN A 411 15.48 13.13 -3.23
C GLN A 411 14.81 14.29 -2.49
N ARG A 412 15.62 15.08 -1.79
CA ARG A 412 15.20 16.20 -0.93
C ARG A 412 15.95 17.47 -1.33
N VAL A 413 15.36 18.63 -1.03
CA VAL A 413 15.92 19.92 -1.43
C VAL A 413 15.91 20.88 -0.24
N PHE A 414 17.05 21.50 0.02
CA PHE A 414 17.17 22.66 0.89
C PHE A 414 17.39 23.92 0.07
N ILE A 415 16.89 25.05 0.58
CA ILE A 415 17.17 26.37 0.03
C ILE A 415 17.99 27.18 1.03
N GLU A 416 18.93 27.97 0.52
CA GLU A 416 19.69 28.90 1.35
C GLU A 416 18.83 30.13 1.69
N SER A 417 18.78 30.48 2.98
CA SER A 417 18.17 31.69 3.50
C SER A 417 19.18 32.49 4.32
N ASN A 418 18.84 33.72 4.71
CA ASN A 418 19.74 34.58 5.51
C ASN A 418 20.23 33.92 6.81
N ASP A 419 19.42 33.02 7.39
CA ASP A 419 19.72 32.32 8.65
C ASP A 419 20.21 30.86 8.43
N GLY A 420 20.58 30.49 7.20
CA GLY A 420 21.06 29.16 6.82
C GLY A 420 20.07 28.35 5.96
N TRP A 421 20.32 27.04 5.85
CA TRP A 421 19.53 26.13 5.03
C TRP A 421 18.12 25.90 5.60
N ARG A 422 17.11 25.84 4.72
CA ARG A 422 15.72 25.47 5.02
C ARG A 422 15.29 24.29 4.16
N LEU A 423 14.71 23.25 4.75
CA LEU A 423 14.23 22.08 4.00
C LEU A 423 12.88 22.37 3.32
N LEU A 424 12.79 22.14 2.01
CA LEU A 424 11.50 22.10 1.32
C LEU A 424 10.74 20.85 1.77
N ASP A 425 9.56 21.08 2.35
CA ASP A 425 8.71 20.02 2.90
C ASP A 425 7.26 20.19 2.47
N LYS A 426 6.36 20.61 3.36
CA LYS A 426 4.96 20.84 3.02
C LYS A 426 4.80 22.11 2.15
N PRO A 427 4.31 22.01 0.89
CA PRO A 427 4.10 23.15 0.01
C PRO A 427 2.78 23.87 0.32
N SER A 428 2.57 25.01 -0.32
CA SER A 428 1.28 25.71 -0.38
C SER A 428 0.26 24.92 -1.21
N ALA A 429 0.71 24.32 -2.31
CA ALA A 429 -0.11 23.49 -3.20
C ALA A 429 0.71 22.37 -3.87
N PHE A 430 0.03 21.27 -4.19
CA PHE A 430 0.58 20.10 -4.86
C PHE A 430 -0.35 19.65 -6.00
N GLU A 431 0.12 19.76 -7.24
CA GLU A 431 -0.58 19.35 -8.45
C GLU A 431 -0.01 18.02 -8.95
N MET A 432 -0.90 17.06 -9.20
CA MET A 432 -0.56 15.74 -9.76
C MET A 432 -1.16 15.58 -11.16
N LYS A 433 -0.37 14.98 -12.05
CA LYS A 433 -0.73 14.45 -13.37
C LYS A 433 -0.14 13.04 -13.53
N PRO A 434 -0.63 12.19 -14.45
CA PRO A 434 -0.11 10.83 -14.65
C PRO A 434 1.41 10.73 -14.84
N ASP A 435 2.04 11.74 -15.43
CA ASP A 435 3.47 11.77 -15.74
C ASP A 435 4.28 12.79 -14.93
N SER A 436 3.65 13.58 -14.08
CA SER A 436 4.32 14.70 -13.41
C SER A 436 3.64 15.14 -12.12
N CYS A 437 4.45 15.77 -11.27
CA CYS A 437 4.06 16.35 -9.99
C CYS A 437 4.67 17.74 -9.89
N ARG A 438 3.90 18.70 -9.38
CA ARG A 438 4.30 20.10 -9.25
C ARG A 438 3.96 20.62 -7.85
N TRP A 439 4.93 21.22 -7.19
CA TRP A 439 4.81 21.82 -5.85
C TRP A 439 4.98 23.33 -5.97
N ILE A 440 4.11 24.09 -5.30
CA ILE A 440 4.23 25.54 -5.18
C ILE A 440 4.50 25.88 -3.72
N TYR A 441 5.64 26.52 -3.45
CA TYR A 441 6.05 27.01 -2.15
C TYR A 441 6.00 28.54 -2.16
N LYS A 442 4.89 29.12 -1.74
CA LYS A 442 4.82 30.54 -1.39
C LYS A 442 5.39 30.71 0.01
N HIS A 443 6.34 31.62 0.19
CA HIS A 443 6.95 31.91 1.49
C HIS A 443 7.34 33.39 1.57
N SER A 444 7.82 33.82 2.74
CA SER A 444 8.18 35.23 2.99
C SER A 444 9.25 35.82 2.06
N GLY A 445 10.04 34.98 1.40
CA GLY A 445 11.11 35.38 0.46
C GLY A 445 10.72 35.32 -1.01
N GLY A 446 9.51 34.85 -1.35
CA GLY A 446 9.05 34.71 -2.73
C GLY A 446 8.26 33.42 -2.98
N VAL A 447 8.30 32.95 -4.23
CA VAL A 447 7.60 31.75 -4.68
C VAL A 447 8.56 30.82 -5.41
N ILE A 448 8.62 29.58 -4.96
CA ILE A 448 9.40 28.51 -5.60
C ILE A 448 8.45 27.47 -6.15
N GLU A 449 8.65 27.14 -7.42
CA GLU A 449 8.03 25.99 -8.08
C GLU A 449 9.04 24.84 -8.15
N VAL A 450 8.58 23.64 -7.82
CA VAL A 450 9.33 22.41 -8.10
C VAL A 450 8.48 21.51 -8.97
N THR A 451 9.06 20.90 -9.99
CA THR A 451 8.39 19.94 -10.86
C THR A 451 9.23 18.67 -10.99
N SER A 452 8.59 17.53 -10.77
CA SER A 452 9.14 16.20 -11.03
C SER A 452 8.34 15.53 -12.15
N SER A 453 9.01 14.92 -13.13
CA SER A 453 8.33 14.27 -14.25
C SER A 453 9.01 12.98 -14.71
N ALA A 454 8.21 12.06 -15.24
CA ALA A 454 8.63 10.86 -15.95
C ALA A 454 7.99 10.84 -17.34
N PRO A 455 8.70 11.32 -18.38
CA PRO A 455 8.15 11.41 -19.73
C PRO A 455 7.75 10.05 -20.30
N GLY A 456 6.72 10.03 -21.15
CA GLY A 456 6.26 8.81 -21.82
C GLY A 456 7.07 8.44 -23.08
N ASP A 457 7.95 9.32 -23.54
CA ASP A 457 8.73 9.19 -24.78
C ASP A 457 10.21 8.84 -24.57
N CYS A 458 10.68 8.79 -23.32
CA CYS A 458 12.05 8.37 -22.98
C CYS A 458 12.15 7.83 -21.55
N HIS A 459 13.23 7.13 -21.23
CA HIS A 459 13.48 6.60 -19.89
C HIS A 459 14.32 7.53 -19.01
N GLU A 460 13.73 8.67 -18.65
CA GLU A 460 14.34 9.66 -17.76
C GLU A 460 13.40 10.05 -16.61
N LEU A 461 13.98 10.43 -15.48
CA LEU A 461 13.28 11.19 -14.45
C LEU A 461 13.87 12.60 -14.39
N ARG A 462 13.04 13.62 -14.34
CA ARG A 462 13.47 15.02 -14.38
C ARG A 462 13.00 15.75 -13.14
N LEU A 463 13.88 16.56 -12.55
CA LEU A 463 13.61 17.53 -11.50
C LEU A 463 13.88 18.93 -12.06
N SER A 464 12.93 19.85 -11.89
CA SER A 464 13.09 21.28 -12.19
C SER A 464 12.71 22.11 -10.96
N LEU A 465 13.53 23.09 -10.61
CA LEU A 465 13.28 24.07 -9.57
C LEU A 465 13.33 25.46 -10.19
N VAL A 466 12.29 26.26 -9.98
CA VAL A 466 12.18 27.61 -10.53
C VAL A 466 11.77 28.58 -9.44
N VAL A 467 12.56 29.63 -9.24
CA VAL A 467 12.16 30.79 -8.43
C VAL A 467 11.25 31.66 -9.31
N LEU A 468 9.95 31.56 -9.11
CA LEU A 468 8.95 32.34 -9.84
C LEU A 468 8.96 33.80 -9.38
N GLU A 469 9.14 34.01 -8.07
CA GLU A 469 9.24 35.32 -7.44
C GLU A 469 10.33 35.27 -6.37
N GLY A 470 11.11 36.35 -6.23
CA GLY A 470 12.23 36.44 -5.28
C GLY A 470 13.59 36.55 -5.94
N ALA A 471 14.64 36.61 -5.12
CA ALA A 471 16.03 36.65 -5.59
C ALA A 471 16.51 35.23 -6.00
N PRO A 472 17.53 35.11 -6.86
CA PRO A 472 18.22 33.84 -7.07
C PRO A 472 18.71 33.24 -5.75
N VAL A 473 18.51 31.95 -5.54
CA VAL A 473 18.92 31.23 -4.32
C VAL A 473 19.82 30.05 -4.64
N ARG A 474 20.58 29.58 -3.65
CA ARG A 474 21.29 28.31 -3.76
C ARG A 474 20.38 27.17 -3.32
N PHE A 475 20.49 26.06 -4.01
CA PHE A 475 19.80 24.81 -3.68
C PHE A 475 20.84 23.77 -3.24
N LEU A 476 20.54 23.03 -2.17
CA LEU A 476 21.23 21.78 -1.83
C LEU A 476 20.26 20.63 -2.12
N ILE A 477 20.56 19.83 -3.14
CA ILE A 477 19.74 18.72 -3.59
C ILE A 477 20.42 17.42 -3.15
N SER A 478 19.82 16.73 -2.18
CA SER A 478 20.35 15.49 -1.61
C SER A 478 19.61 14.27 -2.16
N HIS A 479 20.35 13.21 -2.43
CA HIS A 479 19.84 11.93 -2.91
C HIS A 479 20.28 10.83 -1.94
N HIS A 480 19.33 10.20 -1.24
CA HIS A 480 19.64 9.04 -0.40
C HIS A 480 19.68 7.76 -1.23
N VAL A 481 20.89 7.25 -1.48
CA VAL A 481 21.23 6.18 -2.42
C VAL A 481 21.00 4.81 -1.78
N ALA A 482 20.19 3.98 -2.43
CA ALA A 482 19.84 2.62 -2.00
C ALA A 482 20.51 1.51 -2.85
N LEU A 483 21.42 1.88 -3.74
CA LEU A 483 21.98 0.99 -4.77
C LEU A 483 22.79 -0.19 -4.21
N ASN A 484 23.31 -0.06 -3.00
CA ASN A 484 24.09 -1.09 -2.33
C ASN A 484 23.22 -2.09 -1.53
N GLY A 485 21.90 -2.01 -1.62
CA GLY A 485 20.95 -2.90 -0.95
C GLY A 485 20.36 -2.31 0.34
N ASP A 486 19.43 -3.07 0.95
CA ASP A 486 18.75 -2.75 2.21
C ASP A 486 18.16 -1.32 2.27
N ASP A 487 17.69 -0.83 1.12
CA ASP A 487 17.13 0.51 0.95
C ASP A 487 18.06 1.68 1.36
N GLY A 488 19.38 1.47 1.31
CA GLY A 488 20.35 2.48 1.76
C GLY A 488 20.41 2.60 3.29
N SER A 489 19.83 1.66 4.03
CA SER A 489 19.87 1.70 5.50
C SER A 489 21.28 1.39 6.03
N ALA A 490 22.06 0.59 5.32
CA ALA A 490 23.45 0.28 5.67
C ALA A 490 24.32 1.55 5.64
N SER A 491 25.19 1.73 6.64
CA SER A 491 26.18 2.83 6.67
C SER A 491 27.35 2.53 5.72
N ILE A 492 27.03 2.46 4.43
CA ILE A 492 27.96 2.25 3.32
C ILE A 492 27.84 3.48 2.42
N PRO A 493 28.89 4.31 2.27
CA PRO A 493 28.84 5.49 1.41
C PRO A 493 28.44 5.19 -0.04
N ALA A 494 27.84 6.17 -0.70
CA ALA A 494 27.59 6.08 -2.14
C ALA A 494 28.92 6.11 -2.90
N VAL A 495 29.07 5.25 -3.91
CA VAL A 495 30.26 5.24 -4.78
C VAL A 495 29.91 5.94 -6.08
N PHE A 496 30.57 7.05 -6.36
CA PHE A 496 30.32 7.84 -7.55
C PHE A 496 31.56 8.51 -8.13
N GLU A 497 31.55 8.70 -9.44
CA GLU A 497 32.49 9.54 -10.19
C GLU A 497 31.78 10.86 -10.52
N ARG A 498 32.46 11.99 -10.34
CA ARG A 498 31.89 13.32 -10.61
C ARG A 498 32.66 14.07 -11.68
N THR A 499 31.93 14.83 -12.48
CA THR A 499 32.41 15.92 -13.34
C THR A 499 31.87 17.24 -12.80
N ASP A 500 32.06 18.36 -13.51
CA ASP A 500 31.55 19.65 -13.05
C ASP A 500 30.01 19.68 -12.94
N ASN A 501 29.29 18.94 -13.80
CA ASN A 501 27.83 19.01 -13.92
C ASN A 501 27.12 17.65 -13.84
N SER A 502 27.83 16.56 -13.55
CA SER A 502 27.25 15.21 -13.58
C SER A 502 27.90 14.31 -12.53
N ALA A 503 27.10 13.41 -11.97
CA ALA A 503 27.54 12.34 -11.09
C ALA A 503 27.08 10.98 -11.63
N VAL A 504 28.02 10.05 -11.76
CA VAL A 504 27.77 8.66 -12.16
C VAL A 504 27.91 7.77 -10.93
N VAL A 505 26.81 7.15 -10.52
CA VAL A 505 26.73 6.31 -9.32
C VAL A 505 26.76 4.84 -9.70
N ARG A 506 27.55 4.05 -8.96
CA ARG A 506 27.69 2.60 -9.16
C ARG A 506 27.44 1.84 -7.88
N ALA A 507 26.89 0.64 -8.03
CA ALA A 507 26.77 -0.30 -6.92
C ALA A 507 28.17 -0.85 -6.59
N ILE A 508 28.44 -1.10 -5.32
CA ILE A 508 29.66 -1.85 -4.96
C ILE A 508 29.60 -3.27 -5.56
N PRO A 509 30.72 -3.85 -6.02
CA PRO A 509 30.72 -5.15 -6.70
C PRO A 509 30.07 -6.28 -5.90
N ASP A 510 30.19 -6.25 -4.57
CA ASP A 510 29.66 -7.28 -3.67
C ASP A 510 28.21 -7.07 -3.23
N SER A 511 27.55 -6.01 -3.71
CA SER A 511 26.10 -5.83 -3.52
C SER A 511 25.31 -6.70 -4.51
N ASP A 512 24.03 -6.95 -4.23
CA ASP A 512 23.17 -7.73 -5.13
C ASP A 512 23.03 -7.06 -6.50
N VAL A 513 22.88 -5.74 -6.55
CA VAL A 513 22.83 -4.97 -7.80
C VAL A 513 24.19 -5.01 -8.51
N GLY A 514 25.31 -4.86 -7.78
CA GLY A 514 26.67 -4.87 -8.36
C GLY A 514 27.07 -6.22 -8.96
N ARG A 515 26.72 -7.32 -8.29
CA ARG A 515 26.88 -8.69 -8.83
C ARG A 515 26.02 -8.90 -10.09
N ARG A 516 24.82 -8.35 -10.08
CA ARG A 516 23.83 -8.54 -11.15
C ARG A 516 24.12 -7.71 -12.40
N PHE A 517 24.54 -6.47 -12.21
CA PHE A 517 24.81 -5.51 -13.27
C PHE A 517 26.23 -4.96 -13.12
N THR A 518 27.22 -5.77 -13.49
CA THR A 518 28.65 -5.46 -13.29
C THR A 518 29.11 -4.15 -13.95
N ARG A 519 28.39 -3.70 -14.99
CA ARG A 519 28.62 -2.41 -15.68
C ARG A 519 27.52 -1.38 -15.41
N GLY A 520 26.49 -1.76 -14.67
CA GLY A 520 25.32 -0.96 -14.39
C GLY A 520 25.68 0.33 -13.65
N ARG A 521 24.95 1.39 -13.97
CA ARG A 521 25.12 2.71 -13.35
C ARG A 521 23.82 3.50 -13.38
N PHE A 522 23.75 4.49 -12.51
CA PHE A 522 22.80 5.58 -12.61
C PHE A 522 23.56 6.88 -12.83
N THR A 523 23.04 7.76 -13.66
CA THR A 523 23.65 9.06 -13.92
C THR A 523 22.67 10.15 -13.48
N VAL A 524 23.19 11.14 -12.74
CA VAL A 524 22.47 12.36 -12.36
C VAL A 524 23.16 13.53 -13.05
N ASP A 525 22.52 14.09 -14.08
CA ASP A 525 23.05 15.16 -14.91
C ASP A 525 22.35 16.49 -14.58
N ALA A 526 23.13 17.54 -14.36
CA ALA A 526 22.61 18.91 -14.39
C ALA A 526 22.38 19.34 -15.84
N THR A 527 21.18 19.83 -16.15
CA THR A 527 20.83 20.25 -17.51
C THR A 527 21.56 21.55 -17.89
N ALA A 528 21.66 21.83 -19.18
CA ALA A 528 22.27 23.07 -19.68
C ALA A 528 21.65 24.31 -19.01
N GLY A 529 22.50 25.19 -18.47
CA GLY A 529 22.09 26.41 -17.73
C GLY A 529 22.04 26.25 -16.22
N THR A 530 22.09 25.03 -15.68
CA THR A 530 22.20 24.79 -14.24
C THR A 530 23.65 25.01 -13.78
N GLY A 531 23.90 26.01 -12.93
CA GLY A 531 25.20 26.23 -12.31
C GLY A 531 25.40 25.37 -11.07
N ILE A 532 26.36 24.44 -11.10
CA ILE A 532 26.74 23.61 -9.95
C ILE A 532 28.03 24.14 -9.33
N ASP A 533 27.98 24.45 -8.03
CA ASP A 533 29.15 24.88 -7.27
C ASP A 533 29.89 23.67 -6.67
N GLN A 534 29.15 22.66 -6.23
CA GLN A 534 29.72 21.48 -5.58
C GLN A 534 28.87 20.23 -5.79
N ILE A 535 29.54 19.09 -6.04
CA ILE A 535 28.96 17.75 -5.99
C ILE A 535 29.74 16.96 -4.95
N GLY A 536 29.06 16.35 -3.98
CA GLY A 536 29.72 15.62 -2.88
C GLY A 536 28.83 14.55 -2.27
N GLY A 537 29.31 13.92 -1.21
CA GLY A 537 28.59 12.90 -0.46
C GLY A 537 27.77 13.47 0.70
N ASP A 538 27.70 12.72 1.78
CA ASP A 538 27.02 13.12 3.01
C ASP A 538 27.75 14.24 3.76
N GLU A 539 29.05 14.47 3.50
CA GLU A 539 29.82 15.56 4.11
C GLU A 539 29.21 16.96 3.88
N LEU A 540 28.42 17.12 2.81
CA LEU A 540 27.70 18.37 2.51
C LEU A 540 26.44 18.58 3.37
N LEU A 541 26.00 17.54 4.08
CA LEU A 541 24.86 17.58 4.99
C LEU A 541 25.28 17.82 6.44
N PHE A 542 26.58 17.83 6.75
CA PHE A 542 27.11 18.07 8.08
C PHE A 542 27.85 19.42 8.14
N PRO A 543 27.56 20.29 9.12
CA PRO A 543 28.19 21.61 9.21
C PRO A 543 29.72 21.61 9.37
N ASP A 544 30.31 20.51 9.83
CA ASP A 544 31.76 20.34 9.98
C ASP A 544 32.45 19.87 8.69
N GLY A 545 31.69 19.57 7.62
CA GLY A 545 32.22 19.08 6.36
C GLY A 545 32.82 17.67 6.45
N ALA A 546 32.50 16.89 7.49
CA ALA A 546 32.99 15.54 7.67
C ALA A 546 31.93 14.49 7.31
N SER A 547 32.33 13.50 6.51
CA SER A 547 31.46 12.36 6.20
C SER A 547 31.19 11.52 7.46
N GLN A 548 29.95 11.04 7.58
CA GLN A 548 29.50 10.09 8.59
C GLN A 548 29.21 8.71 7.97
N ASN A 549 29.81 8.44 6.80
CA ASN A 549 29.65 7.23 6.00
C ASN A 549 28.20 6.90 5.63
N GLN A 550 27.36 7.90 5.44
CA GLN A 550 25.98 7.70 5.01
C GLN A 550 25.87 7.70 3.47
N PRO A 551 24.94 6.93 2.86
CA PRO A 551 24.84 6.78 1.41
C PRO A 551 24.13 7.97 0.76
N PHE A 552 24.76 9.15 0.77
CA PHE A 552 24.22 10.33 0.09
C PHE A 552 25.05 10.75 -1.12
N LEU A 553 24.35 11.33 -2.10
CA LEU A 553 24.90 12.15 -3.17
C LEU A 553 24.21 13.51 -3.13
N CYS A 554 24.99 14.59 -3.06
CA CYS A 554 24.51 15.95 -2.89
C CYS A 554 25.02 16.86 -4.01
N PHE A 555 24.15 17.76 -4.50
CA PHE A 555 24.48 18.84 -5.42
C PHE A 555 24.19 20.18 -4.74
N VAL A 556 25.16 21.07 -4.69
CA VAL A 556 24.99 22.46 -4.25
C VAL A 556 25.12 23.36 -5.47
N THR A 557 24.09 24.16 -5.72
CA THR A 557 24.05 25.04 -6.89
C THR A 557 24.68 26.40 -6.61
N ALA A 558 25.07 27.09 -7.68
CA ALA A 558 25.25 28.53 -7.68
C ALA A 558 23.90 29.22 -7.41
N PRO A 559 23.87 30.48 -6.91
CA PRO A 559 22.65 31.26 -6.82
C PRO A 559 21.94 31.36 -8.17
N SER A 560 20.77 30.76 -8.29
CA SER A 560 20.07 30.57 -9.57
C SER A 560 18.57 30.78 -9.42
N THR A 561 17.91 31.23 -10.48
CA THR A 561 16.44 31.28 -10.57
C THR A 561 15.85 30.02 -11.19
N ALA A 562 16.67 29.19 -11.83
CA ALA A 562 16.27 27.92 -12.42
C ALA A 562 17.38 26.89 -12.27
N VAL A 563 17.01 25.68 -11.85
CA VAL A 563 17.89 24.53 -11.70
C VAL A 563 17.14 23.31 -12.20
N ALA A 564 17.80 22.48 -13.00
CA ALA A 564 17.22 21.19 -13.38
C ALA A 564 18.25 20.07 -13.39
N LEU A 565 17.81 18.90 -12.94
CA LEU A 565 18.55 17.65 -12.89
C LEU A 565 17.77 16.55 -13.61
N THR A 566 18.49 15.64 -14.27
CA THR A 566 17.93 14.44 -14.91
C THR A 566 18.59 13.19 -14.34
N ILE A 567 17.79 12.19 -13.99
CA ILE A 567 18.25 10.86 -13.58
C ILE A 567 18.01 9.88 -14.72
N ARG A 568 19.06 9.13 -15.08
CA ARG A 568 19.04 8.04 -16.08
C ARG A 568 19.57 6.75 -15.46
N GLY A 569 19.00 5.62 -15.87
CA GLY A 569 19.47 4.28 -15.49
C GLY A 569 20.05 3.54 -16.68
N ASP A 570 21.28 3.05 -16.54
CA ASP A 570 21.97 2.22 -17.52
C ASP A 570 22.28 0.83 -16.92
N LEU A 571 21.31 0.20 -16.25
CA LEU A 571 21.46 -1.19 -15.79
C LEU A 571 21.39 -2.18 -16.94
N ILE A 572 20.55 -1.89 -17.94
CA ILE A 572 20.39 -2.65 -19.18
C ILE A 572 20.29 -1.70 -20.39
N GLU A 573 20.45 -2.23 -21.59
CA GLU A 573 20.22 -1.48 -22.83
C GLU A 573 18.71 -1.27 -23.07
N GLU A 574 18.33 -0.11 -23.60
CA GLU A 574 16.95 0.21 -23.98
C GLU A 574 16.53 -0.65 -25.19
N ALA A 575 15.37 -1.29 -25.09
CA ALA A 575 14.92 -2.29 -26.05
C ALA A 575 13.53 -2.01 -26.66
N VAL A 576 12.80 -1.02 -26.15
CA VAL A 576 11.40 -0.75 -26.53
C VAL A 576 11.29 0.67 -27.10
N GLU A 577 10.68 0.79 -28.28
CA GLU A 577 10.38 2.09 -28.87
C GLU A 577 9.27 2.79 -28.07
N GLN A 578 9.51 4.05 -27.69
CA GLN A 578 8.60 4.82 -26.86
C GLN A 578 7.66 5.67 -27.71
N VAL A 579 6.40 5.76 -27.28
CA VAL A 579 5.36 6.51 -27.97
C VAL A 579 5.03 7.78 -27.18
N GLY A 580 5.27 8.95 -27.79
CA GLY A 580 4.86 10.23 -27.21
C GLY A 580 3.34 10.33 -27.02
N SER A 581 2.87 11.17 -26.10
CA SER A 581 1.44 11.40 -25.79
C SER A 581 0.64 10.17 -25.27
N PHE A 582 1.33 9.17 -24.72
CA PHE A 582 0.71 7.95 -24.17
C PHE A 582 -0.45 8.26 -23.20
N TRP A 583 -0.19 9.10 -22.19
CA TRP A 583 -1.18 9.41 -21.15
C TRP A 583 -2.39 10.19 -21.66
N ASP A 584 -2.24 10.98 -22.73
CA ASP A 584 -3.34 11.75 -23.32
C ASP A 584 -4.35 10.85 -24.02
N THR A 585 -3.89 9.72 -24.56
CA THR A 585 -4.70 8.87 -25.47
C THR A 585 -5.24 7.61 -24.80
N ILE A 586 -4.57 7.11 -23.75
CA ILE A 586 -4.91 5.81 -23.13
C ILE A 586 -6.32 5.79 -22.51
N ALA A 587 -6.83 6.93 -22.06
CA ALA A 587 -8.16 7.08 -21.46
C ALA A 587 -9.30 7.26 -22.48
N CYS A 588 -9.05 7.02 -23.77
CA CYS A 588 -10.04 7.13 -24.85
C CYS A 588 -10.73 8.51 -24.93
N HIS A 589 -10.09 9.56 -24.41
CA HIS A 589 -10.65 10.91 -24.28
C HIS A 589 -12.08 10.94 -23.66
N LEU A 590 -12.36 10.02 -22.73
CA LEU A 590 -13.68 9.87 -22.12
C LEU A 590 -14.13 11.15 -21.41
N LYS A 591 -15.31 11.65 -21.76
CA LYS A 591 -16.04 12.71 -21.05
C LYS A 591 -17.47 12.25 -20.82
N ILE A 592 -17.94 12.41 -19.60
CA ILE A 592 -19.30 12.04 -19.18
C ILE A 592 -20.01 13.31 -18.70
N ALA A 593 -21.17 13.60 -19.27
CA ALA A 593 -22.00 14.73 -18.89
C ALA A 593 -23.47 14.29 -18.81
N ALA A 594 -24.12 14.52 -17.68
CA ALA A 594 -25.56 14.31 -17.54
C ALA A 594 -26.30 15.66 -17.60
N PRO A 595 -27.63 15.67 -17.86
CA PRO A 595 -28.40 16.90 -17.78
C PRO A 595 -28.30 17.55 -16.40
N LYS A 596 -28.13 18.87 -16.35
CA LYS A 596 -27.98 19.63 -15.09
C LYS A 596 -29.18 19.52 -14.15
N THR A 597 -30.33 19.10 -14.67
CA THR A 597 -31.55 18.84 -13.90
C THR A 597 -31.51 17.50 -13.15
N SER A 598 -30.59 16.60 -13.51
CA SER A 598 -30.43 15.30 -12.83
C SER A 598 -29.75 15.49 -11.47
N PRO A 599 -30.26 14.87 -10.40
CA PRO A 599 -29.60 14.87 -9.09
C PRO A 599 -28.26 14.10 -9.10
N LEU A 600 -28.07 13.21 -10.08
CA LEU A 600 -26.87 12.37 -10.20
C LEU A 600 -25.81 12.96 -11.14
N ALA A 601 -26.04 14.16 -11.70
CA ALA A 601 -25.16 14.74 -12.70
C ALA A 601 -23.71 14.92 -12.23
N ALA A 602 -23.51 15.43 -11.01
CA ALA A 602 -22.18 15.59 -10.44
C ALA A 602 -21.47 14.24 -10.26
N ALA A 603 -22.17 13.22 -9.76
CA ALA A 603 -21.61 11.87 -9.59
C ALA A 603 -21.22 11.23 -10.93
N ALA A 604 -22.02 11.42 -11.98
CA ALA A 604 -21.71 10.91 -13.31
C ALA A 604 -20.46 11.59 -13.90
N GLU A 605 -20.31 12.91 -13.73
CA GLU A 605 -19.11 13.64 -14.16
C GLU A 605 -17.85 13.19 -13.38
N ARG A 606 -17.99 12.84 -12.09
CA ARG A 606 -16.90 12.28 -11.28
C ARG A 606 -16.42 10.94 -11.82
N ALA A 607 -17.32 10.09 -12.34
CA ALA A 607 -16.93 8.82 -12.97
C ALA A 607 -16.02 9.07 -14.19
N GLY A 608 -16.33 10.06 -15.03
CA GLY A 608 -15.45 10.46 -16.14
C GLY A 608 -14.13 11.07 -15.67
N THR A 609 -14.16 11.83 -14.58
CA THR A 609 -12.97 12.50 -14.02
C THR A 609 -11.97 11.52 -13.41
N ILE A 610 -12.45 10.48 -12.71
CA ILE A 610 -11.58 9.49 -12.06
C ILE A 610 -11.03 8.43 -13.03
N PHE A 611 -11.70 8.22 -14.17
CA PHE A 611 -11.36 7.18 -15.15
C PHE A 611 -9.86 7.15 -15.56
N PRO A 612 -9.22 8.25 -16.00
CA PRO A 612 -7.79 8.23 -16.34
C PRO A 612 -6.88 7.87 -15.15
N TRP A 613 -7.29 8.22 -13.93
CA TRP A 613 -6.52 7.93 -12.72
C TRP A 613 -6.56 6.44 -12.34
N PHE A 614 -7.70 5.78 -12.54
CA PHE A 614 -7.79 4.33 -12.37
C PHE A 614 -7.03 3.57 -13.45
N ILE A 615 -7.01 4.04 -14.69
CA ILE A 615 -6.12 3.49 -15.73
C ILE A 615 -4.67 3.62 -15.30
N HIS A 616 -4.25 4.80 -14.84
CA HIS A 616 -2.89 5.00 -14.30
C HIS A 616 -2.58 4.01 -13.16
N ASN A 617 -3.44 3.89 -12.15
CA ASN A 617 -3.22 2.97 -11.03
C ASN A 617 -3.16 1.50 -11.47
N ALA A 618 -4.01 1.09 -12.41
CA ALA A 618 -4.02 -0.26 -12.96
C ALA A 618 -2.76 -0.55 -13.79
N LEU A 619 -2.24 0.44 -14.53
CA LEU A 619 -0.97 0.32 -15.25
C LEU A 619 0.24 0.26 -14.31
N ILE A 620 0.24 0.97 -13.18
CA ILE A 620 1.26 0.78 -12.14
C ILE A 620 1.18 -0.64 -11.58
N HIS A 621 -0.01 -1.11 -11.21
CA HIS A 621 -0.22 -2.48 -10.74
C HIS A 621 0.26 -3.54 -11.75
N TYR A 622 0.07 -3.28 -13.05
CA TYR A 622 0.49 -4.17 -14.14
C TYR A 622 2.00 -4.10 -14.42
N LEU A 623 2.51 -2.93 -14.77
CA LEU A 623 3.84 -2.75 -15.38
C LEU A 623 4.94 -2.41 -14.37
N SER A 624 4.57 -2.01 -13.17
CA SER A 624 5.50 -1.56 -12.12
C SER A 624 4.93 -1.88 -10.74
N PRO A 625 4.70 -3.17 -10.44
CA PRO A 625 3.80 -3.62 -9.37
C PRO A 625 4.31 -3.23 -7.97
N ARG A 626 3.90 -2.04 -7.52
CA ARG A 626 4.04 -1.52 -6.16
C ARG A 626 2.97 -0.46 -5.88
N GLY A 627 2.70 -0.21 -4.61
CA GLY A 627 1.78 0.81 -4.13
C GLY A 627 2.49 1.89 -3.33
N LEU A 628 1.71 2.80 -2.76
CA LEU A 628 2.22 3.83 -1.86
C LEU A 628 2.61 3.22 -0.50
N GLU A 629 1.71 2.43 0.10
CA GLU A 629 1.98 1.66 1.33
C GLU A 629 2.59 0.29 1.04
N GLN A 630 2.09 -0.41 0.01
CA GLN A 630 2.64 -1.70 -0.43
C GLN A 630 3.78 -1.50 -1.41
N TYR A 631 4.86 -0.86 -0.95
CA TYR A 631 5.99 -0.55 -1.81
C TYR A 631 6.82 -1.80 -2.16
N SER A 632 6.73 -2.87 -1.37
CA SER A 632 7.35 -4.18 -1.65
C SER A 632 6.48 -5.02 -2.59
N GLY A 633 6.79 -4.98 -3.88
CA GLY A 633 6.19 -5.84 -4.89
C GLY A 633 7.23 -6.33 -5.89
N GLY A 634 6.97 -6.17 -7.19
CA GLY A 634 7.89 -6.56 -8.26
C GLY A 634 7.51 -7.81 -9.03
N GLY A 635 6.81 -8.74 -8.38
CA GLY A 635 6.19 -9.88 -9.04
C GLY A 635 4.75 -9.61 -9.50
N TRP A 636 4.26 -10.47 -10.38
CA TRP A 636 2.83 -10.57 -10.69
C TRP A 636 2.19 -11.63 -9.82
N GLY A 637 1.18 -11.25 -9.03
CA GLY A 637 0.23 -12.24 -8.49
C GLY A 637 -0.52 -12.88 -9.64
N THR A 638 -0.56 -14.21 -9.71
CA THR A 638 -1.16 -14.93 -10.86
C THR A 638 -2.63 -14.56 -11.02
N ARG A 639 -3.38 -14.56 -9.92
CA ARG A 639 -4.78 -14.10 -9.88
C ARG A 639 -4.90 -12.60 -10.17
N ASP A 640 -3.98 -11.79 -9.66
CA ASP A 640 -4.07 -10.33 -9.77
C ASP A 640 -3.89 -9.86 -11.21
N ILE A 641 -2.89 -10.42 -11.91
CA ILE A 641 -2.63 -10.09 -13.31
C ILE A 641 -3.75 -10.58 -14.24
N CYS A 642 -4.38 -11.71 -13.89
CA CYS A 642 -5.51 -12.27 -14.63
C CYS A 642 -6.86 -11.55 -14.37
N GLN A 643 -6.88 -10.57 -13.45
CA GLN A 643 -8.06 -9.74 -13.18
C GLN A 643 -7.83 -8.30 -13.63
N GLY A 644 -7.21 -7.46 -12.79
CA GLY A 644 -7.17 -6.01 -13.04
C GLY A 644 -6.57 -5.66 -14.42
N PRO A 645 -5.37 -6.15 -14.76
CA PRO A 645 -4.74 -5.88 -16.04
C PRO A 645 -5.47 -6.51 -17.24
N VAL A 646 -5.94 -7.76 -17.14
CA VAL A 646 -6.75 -8.39 -18.20
C VAL A 646 -8.03 -7.60 -18.45
N GLU A 647 -8.78 -7.26 -17.40
CA GLU A 647 -10.03 -6.50 -17.48
C GLU A 647 -9.79 -5.07 -18.01
N LEU A 648 -8.68 -4.42 -17.61
CA LEU A 648 -8.26 -3.13 -18.15
C LEU A 648 -8.00 -3.21 -19.66
N LEU A 649 -7.18 -4.17 -20.10
CA LEU A 649 -6.79 -4.29 -21.49
C LEU A 649 -7.98 -4.67 -22.38
N LEU A 650 -8.89 -5.52 -21.89
CA LEU A 650 -10.17 -5.80 -22.54
C LEU A 650 -11.06 -4.55 -22.62
N ALA A 651 -11.19 -3.77 -21.53
CA ALA A 651 -11.97 -2.55 -21.49
C ALA A 651 -11.47 -1.48 -22.48
N LEU A 652 -10.16 -1.42 -22.71
CA LEU A 652 -9.53 -0.48 -23.64
C LEU A 652 -9.33 -1.05 -25.05
N GLY A 653 -9.75 -2.29 -25.32
CA GLY A 653 -9.55 -2.97 -26.61
C GLY A 653 -8.08 -3.12 -27.00
N ARG A 654 -7.19 -3.38 -26.03
CA ARG A 654 -5.73 -3.52 -26.21
C ARG A 654 -5.35 -5.00 -26.25
N PHE A 655 -5.74 -5.68 -27.34
CA PHE A 655 -5.60 -7.13 -27.46
C PHE A 655 -4.15 -7.62 -27.64
N GLU A 656 -3.29 -6.88 -28.34
CA GLU A 656 -1.89 -7.30 -28.49
C GLU A 656 -1.12 -7.35 -27.16
N PRO A 657 -1.15 -6.30 -26.31
CA PRO A 657 -0.58 -6.39 -24.97
C PRO A 657 -1.21 -7.50 -24.11
N LEU A 658 -2.51 -7.78 -24.29
CA LEU A 658 -3.18 -8.87 -23.58
C LEU A 658 -2.68 -10.24 -24.03
N ARG A 659 -2.42 -10.45 -25.32
CA ARG A 659 -1.79 -11.67 -25.83
C ARG A 659 -0.40 -11.87 -25.23
N ASP A 660 0.42 -10.82 -25.16
CA ASP A 660 1.76 -10.87 -24.53
C ASP A 660 1.66 -11.25 -23.05
N LEU A 661 0.74 -10.62 -22.30
CA LEU A 661 0.47 -10.93 -20.90
C LEU A 661 0.13 -12.41 -20.72
N LEU A 662 -0.80 -12.95 -21.52
CA LEU A 662 -1.19 -14.36 -21.45
C LEU A 662 0.00 -15.28 -21.73
N CYS A 663 0.78 -15.03 -22.77
CA CYS A 663 1.97 -15.83 -23.06
C CYS A 663 2.97 -15.83 -21.88
N ARG A 664 3.15 -14.70 -21.20
CA ARG A 664 4.01 -14.62 -20.00
C ARG A 664 3.44 -15.41 -18.83
N VAL A 665 2.12 -15.38 -18.61
CA VAL A 665 1.45 -16.17 -17.57
C VAL A 665 1.58 -17.67 -17.86
N PHE A 666 1.33 -18.12 -19.09
CA PHE A 666 1.40 -19.53 -19.46
C PHE A 666 2.82 -20.11 -19.37
N ARG A 667 3.86 -19.30 -19.65
CA ARG A 667 5.28 -19.69 -19.41
C ARG A 667 5.61 -20.01 -17.94
N GLN A 668 4.74 -19.60 -17.02
CA GLN A 668 4.92 -19.79 -15.58
C GLN A 668 4.12 -20.97 -15.02
N GLN A 669 3.35 -21.66 -15.86
CA GLN A 669 2.65 -22.86 -15.46
C GLN A 669 3.64 -23.96 -15.08
N ASN A 670 3.42 -24.60 -13.95
CA ASN A 670 4.15 -25.78 -13.52
C ASN A 670 3.83 -26.98 -14.43
N SER A 671 4.74 -27.94 -14.50
CA SER A 671 4.55 -29.15 -15.31
C SER A 671 3.34 -30.01 -14.89
N ASP A 672 2.87 -29.89 -13.64
CA ASP A 672 1.69 -30.56 -13.10
C ASP A 672 0.35 -29.91 -13.48
N GLY A 673 0.39 -28.74 -14.13
CA GLY A 673 -0.77 -27.98 -14.58
C GLY A 673 -1.14 -26.78 -13.71
N ASP A 674 -0.47 -26.56 -12.56
CA ASP A 674 -0.77 -25.44 -11.67
C ASP A 674 0.05 -24.17 -11.96
N TRP A 675 -0.22 -23.08 -11.26
CA TRP A 675 0.57 -21.85 -11.25
C TRP A 675 1.02 -21.50 -9.83
N PRO A 676 2.10 -20.71 -9.67
CA PRO A 676 2.49 -20.23 -8.35
C PRO A 676 1.52 -19.14 -7.89
N GLN A 677 1.53 -18.82 -6.58
CA GLN A 677 0.76 -17.67 -6.07
C GLN A 677 1.12 -16.36 -6.80
N TRP A 678 2.40 -16.16 -7.04
CA TRP A 678 2.97 -15.02 -7.78
C TRP A 678 4.26 -15.44 -8.48
N PHE A 679 4.73 -14.67 -9.47
CA PHE A 679 6.00 -14.93 -10.15
C PHE A 679 6.65 -13.64 -10.64
N MET A 680 7.97 -13.68 -10.84
CA MET A 680 8.66 -12.57 -11.51
C MET A 680 8.54 -12.70 -13.02
N PHE A 681 8.14 -11.62 -13.68
CA PHE A 681 7.88 -11.59 -15.14
C PHE A 681 9.08 -11.10 -15.96
N PHE A 682 10.15 -10.66 -15.29
CA PHE A 682 11.46 -10.44 -15.90
C PHE A 682 12.28 -11.72 -15.85
N GLU A 683 12.90 -12.08 -16.98
CA GLU A 683 13.58 -13.36 -17.15
C GLU A 683 14.73 -13.55 -16.15
N ARG A 684 15.40 -12.44 -15.77
CA ARG A 684 16.55 -12.45 -14.87
C ARG A 684 16.18 -12.83 -13.43
N GLU A 685 14.91 -12.68 -13.04
CA GLU A 685 14.36 -12.99 -11.72
C GLU A 685 13.44 -14.22 -11.73
N ARG A 686 13.27 -14.91 -12.87
CA ARG A 686 12.24 -15.94 -13.06
C ARG A 686 12.17 -17.02 -11.97
N ASN A 687 13.29 -17.33 -11.32
CA ASN A 687 13.39 -18.35 -10.28
C ASN A 687 12.91 -17.85 -8.90
N ILE A 688 12.62 -16.56 -8.75
CA ILE A 688 12.03 -15.97 -7.55
C ILE A 688 10.51 -16.11 -7.67
N ARG A 689 9.97 -17.16 -7.05
CA ARG A 689 8.54 -17.46 -6.99
C ARG A 689 8.28 -18.47 -5.86
N PRO A 690 7.08 -18.51 -5.27
CA PRO A 690 6.72 -19.52 -4.29
C PRO A 690 6.49 -20.87 -4.96
N GLY A 691 6.66 -21.95 -4.18
CA GLY A 691 6.40 -23.33 -4.64
C GLY A 691 4.92 -23.70 -4.67
N ASP A 692 4.12 -23.12 -3.78
CA ASP A 692 2.69 -23.42 -3.62
C ASP A 692 1.80 -22.22 -3.97
N SER A 693 0.50 -22.46 -4.09
CA SER A 693 -0.52 -21.47 -4.42
C SER A 693 -1.87 -21.80 -3.77
N HIS A 694 -2.78 -20.83 -3.72
CA HIS A 694 -4.16 -21.03 -3.29
C HIS A 694 -4.94 -21.91 -4.30
N GLY A 695 -6.02 -22.54 -3.83
CA GLY A 695 -6.81 -23.47 -4.65
C GLY A 695 -7.51 -22.79 -5.84
N ASP A 696 -7.72 -21.49 -5.79
CA ASP A 696 -8.36 -20.72 -6.85
C ASP A 696 -7.41 -20.30 -7.99
N ILE A 697 -6.10 -20.41 -7.79
CA ILE A 697 -5.08 -19.87 -8.71
C ILE A 697 -5.13 -20.52 -10.09
N VAL A 698 -5.37 -21.83 -10.17
CA VAL A 698 -5.42 -22.59 -11.44
C VAL A 698 -6.51 -22.11 -12.41
N TYR A 699 -7.59 -21.50 -11.90
CA TYR A 699 -8.73 -21.10 -12.72
C TYR A 699 -8.52 -19.78 -13.45
N TRP A 700 -7.74 -18.86 -12.87
CA TRP A 700 -7.64 -17.48 -13.37
C TRP A 700 -6.95 -17.35 -14.74
N PRO A 701 -5.81 -18.03 -15.01
CA PRO A 701 -5.20 -18.02 -16.34
C PRO A 701 -6.13 -18.59 -17.43
N LEU A 702 -6.91 -19.62 -17.09
CA LEU A 702 -7.88 -20.22 -18.01
C LEU A 702 -9.05 -19.28 -18.31
N LEU A 703 -9.57 -18.60 -17.29
CA LEU A 703 -10.62 -17.61 -17.46
C LEU A 703 -10.15 -16.42 -18.30
N ALA A 704 -8.94 -15.91 -18.05
CA ALA A 704 -8.34 -14.84 -18.83
C ALA A 704 -8.12 -15.25 -20.30
N LEU A 705 -7.65 -16.48 -20.56
CA LEU A 705 -7.56 -17.04 -21.91
C LEU A 705 -8.92 -17.10 -22.59
N ALA A 706 -9.95 -17.62 -21.91
CA ALA A 706 -11.29 -17.72 -22.46
C ALA A 706 -11.87 -16.35 -22.85
N GLN A 707 -11.66 -15.33 -22.01
CA GLN A 707 -12.07 -13.95 -22.29
C GLN A 707 -11.34 -13.37 -23.51
N TYR A 708 -10.02 -13.59 -23.62
CA TYR A 708 -9.24 -13.17 -24.78
C TYR A 708 -9.73 -13.84 -26.08
N LEU A 709 -9.90 -15.17 -26.07
CA LEU A 709 -10.34 -15.92 -27.23
C LEU A 709 -11.75 -15.50 -27.67
N SER A 710 -12.64 -15.27 -26.71
CA SER A 710 -14.00 -14.78 -26.99
C SER A 710 -13.97 -13.38 -27.62
N ALA A 711 -13.12 -12.47 -27.12
CA ALA A 711 -13.07 -11.10 -27.62
C ALA A 711 -12.37 -10.96 -28.98
N THR A 712 -11.46 -11.88 -29.32
CA THR A 712 -10.56 -11.76 -30.49
C THR A 712 -10.79 -12.80 -31.59
N GLY A 713 -11.33 -13.96 -31.25
CA GLY A 713 -11.37 -15.13 -32.14
C GLY A 713 -9.98 -15.65 -32.53
N ASP A 714 -8.92 -15.30 -31.79
CA ASP A 714 -7.53 -15.67 -32.11
C ASP A 714 -7.21 -17.11 -31.70
N ALA A 715 -7.67 -18.09 -32.49
CA ALA A 715 -7.35 -19.50 -32.29
C ALA A 715 -5.84 -19.79 -32.29
N SER A 716 -5.04 -18.98 -33.00
CA SER A 716 -3.59 -19.21 -33.14
C SER A 716 -2.84 -19.15 -31.80
N LEU A 717 -3.41 -18.49 -30.78
CA LEU A 717 -2.83 -18.49 -29.45
C LEU A 717 -2.81 -19.90 -28.83
N LEU A 718 -3.81 -20.75 -29.11
CA LEU A 718 -3.84 -22.12 -28.59
C LEU A 718 -2.70 -22.99 -29.16
N ASP A 719 -2.25 -22.67 -30.37
CA ASP A 719 -1.16 -23.38 -31.06
C ASP A 719 0.24 -22.85 -30.69
N GLU A 720 0.32 -21.74 -29.93
CA GLU A 720 1.59 -21.15 -29.51
C GLU A 720 2.37 -22.13 -28.62
N ALA A 721 3.57 -22.50 -29.06
CA ALA A 721 4.45 -23.41 -28.31
C ALA A 721 5.21 -22.65 -27.23
N LEU A 722 4.91 -22.94 -25.97
CA LEU A 722 5.52 -22.30 -24.80
C LEU A 722 6.13 -23.36 -23.86
N PRO A 723 7.21 -23.01 -23.13
CA PRO A 723 7.72 -23.87 -22.08
C PRO A 723 6.82 -23.83 -20.84
N PHE A 724 6.64 -24.97 -20.18
CA PHE A 724 6.31 -24.99 -18.75
C PHE A 724 7.47 -24.40 -17.94
N PHE A 725 7.19 -23.94 -16.74
CA PHE A 725 8.23 -23.47 -15.85
C PHE A 725 9.14 -24.63 -15.42
N HIS A 726 10.45 -24.41 -15.57
CA HIS A 726 11.50 -25.24 -15.01
C HIS A 726 12.62 -24.33 -14.49
N GLN A 727 13.31 -24.76 -13.43
CA GLN A 727 14.41 -24.00 -12.81
C GLN A 727 15.59 -23.79 -13.79
N ASP A 728 15.90 -24.83 -14.57
CA ASP A 728 16.77 -24.74 -15.74
C ASP A 728 15.89 -24.57 -17.00
N PRO A 729 15.89 -23.40 -17.65
CA PRO A 729 15.09 -23.15 -18.85
C PRO A 729 15.35 -24.15 -19.99
N ASN A 730 16.55 -24.73 -20.08
CA ASN A 730 16.91 -25.66 -21.16
C ASN A 730 16.31 -27.06 -20.96
N ALA A 731 15.88 -27.38 -19.74
CA ALA A 731 15.23 -28.63 -19.41
C ALA A 731 13.69 -28.49 -19.35
N ALA A 732 13.15 -27.31 -19.66
CA ALA A 732 11.72 -27.08 -19.70
C ALA A 732 11.07 -27.89 -20.83
N GLU A 733 10.00 -28.59 -20.49
CA GLU A 733 9.10 -29.17 -21.49
C GLU A 733 8.37 -28.05 -22.23
N VAL A 734 8.32 -28.14 -23.56
CA VAL A 734 7.60 -27.20 -24.42
C VAL A 734 6.35 -27.87 -24.97
N ALA A 735 5.21 -27.21 -24.84
CA ALA A 735 3.93 -27.69 -25.35
C ALA A 735 3.08 -26.52 -25.90
N SER A 736 2.00 -26.85 -26.60
CA SER A 736 1.06 -25.82 -27.07
C SER A 736 0.27 -25.24 -25.89
N ILE A 737 -0.20 -24.00 -25.95
CA ILE A 737 -1.14 -23.48 -24.94
C ILE A 737 -2.37 -24.40 -24.81
N GLY A 738 -2.81 -25.05 -25.89
CA GLY A 738 -3.84 -26.09 -25.84
C GLY A 738 -3.51 -27.22 -24.87
N ASP A 739 -2.27 -27.72 -24.87
CA ASP A 739 -1.79 -28.76 -23.94
C ASP A 739 -1.67 -28.24 -22.51
N HIS A 740 -1.19 -27.00 -22.33
CA HIS A 740 -1.17 -26.31 -21.04
C HIS A 740 -2.58 -26.24 -20.41
N VAL A 741 -3.59 -25.90 -21.22
CA VAL A 741 -5.01 -25.89 -20.81
C VAL A 741 -5.48 -27.28 -20.41
N THR A 742 -5.15 -28.31 -21.20
CA THR A 742 -5.51 -29.70 -20.89
C THR A 742 -4.96 -30.13 -19.53
N ARG A 743 -3.68 -29.85 -19.23
CA ARG A 743 -3.09 -30.17 -17.92
C ARG A 743 -3.75 -29.46 -16.76
N ALA A 744 -4.10 -28.19 -16.93
CA ALA A 744 -4.80 -27.43 -15.90
C ALA A 744 -6.20 -28.02 -15.63
N LEU A 745 -6.94 -28.39 -16.67
CA LEU A 745 -8.26 -29.02 -16.52
C LEU A 745 -8.15 -30.41 -15.87
N ASP A 746 -7.14 -31.20 -16.23
CA ASP A 746 -6.87 -32.49 -15.59
C ASP A 746 -6.54 -32.32 -14.10
N LEU A 747 -5.80 -31.27 -13.74
CA LEU A 747 -5.51 -30.93 -12.35
C LEU A 747 -6.77 -30.51 -11.59
N ILE A 748 -7.60 -29.64 -12.18
CA ILE A 748 -8.89 -29.22 -11.62
C ILE A 748 -9.77 -30.43 -11.33
N HIS A 749 -9.85 -31.39 -12.26
CA HIS A 749 -10.64 -32.62 -12.08
C HIS A 749 -10.15 -33.50 -10.92
N ARG A 750 -8.85 -33.42 -10.57
CA ARG A 750 -8.27 -34.13 -9.42
C ARG A 750 -8.42 -33.37 -8.10
N ARG A 751 -8.54 -32.04 -8.12
CA ARG A 751 -8.59 -31.18 -6.91
C ARG A 751 -10.04 -30.87 -6.48
N VAL A 752 -10.81 -31.93 -6.29
CA VAL A 752 -12.21 -31.86 -5.82
C VAL A 752 -12.37 -32.56 -4.47
N ILE A 753 -13.45 -32.25 -3.75
CA ILE A 753 -13.85 -33.00 -2.56
C ILE A 753 -14.17 -34.43 -2.98
N GLU A 754 -13.60 -35.40 -2.27
CA GLU A 754 -13.74 -36.83 -2.58
C GLU A 754 -15.22 -37.23 -2.77
N GLY A 755 -15.51 -37.84 -3.92
CA GLY A 755 -16.87 -38.29 -4.27
C GLY A 755 -17.81 -37.19 -4.79
N THR A 756 -17.30 -36.00 -5.11
CA THR A 756 -18.08 -34.87 -5.68
C THR A 756 -17.32 -34.21 -6.83
N GLY A 757 -17.96 -33.28 -7.54
CA GLY A 757 -17.34 -32.33 -8.47
C GLY A 757 -17.02 -30.97 -7.86
N LEU A 758 -17.16 -30.80 -6.54
CA LEU A 758 -16.93 -29.53 -5.85
C LEU A 758 -15.44 -29.30 -5.61
N ALA A 759 -14.94 -28.12 -5.99
CA ALA A 759 -13.53 -27.77 -5.81
C ALA A 759 -13.10 -27.84 -4.33
N ALA A 760 -11.98 -28.52 -4.08
CA ALA A 760 -11.33 -28.50 -2.77
C ALA A 760 -10.68 -27.13 -2.52
N TYR A 761 -10.60 -26.71 -1.27
CA TYR A 761 -10.11 -25.38 -0.89
C TYR A 761 -8.62 -25.19 -1.13
N GLY A 762 -7.83 -26.26 -1.01
CA GLY A 762 -6.37 -26.18 -1.08
C GLY A 762 -5.81 -25.25 0.00
N HIS A 763 -4.92 -24.35 -0.38
CA HIS A 763 -4.28 -23.41 0.56
C HIS A 763 -5.10 -22.14 0.84
N GLY A 764 -6.29 -22.00 0.27
CA GLY A 764 -7.10 -20.78 0.40
C GLY A 764 -7.91 -20.49 -0.86
N ASP A 765 -8.75 -19.47 -0.78
CA ASP A 765 -9.43 -18.87 -1.92
C ASP A 765 -9.02 -17.40 -2.11
N TRP A 766 -9.90 -16.58 -2.70
CA TRP A 766 -9.63 -15.16 -2.90
C TRP A 766 -9.38 -14.39 -1.60
N ASN A 767 -10.06 -14.76 -0.50
CA ASN A 767 -9.85 -14.10 0.77
C ASN A 767 -8.62 -14.69 1.45
N ASP A 768 -7.50 -14.06 1.13
CA ASP A 768 -6.19 -14.22 1.71
C ASP A 768 -6.17 -14.37 3.25
N SER A 769 -7.14 -13.77 3.95
CA SER A 769 -7.22 -13.86 5.41
C SER A 769 -7.74 -15.22 5.94
N LEU A 770 -8.45 -15.99 5.10
CA LEU A 770 -9.09 -17.28 5.42
C LEU A 770 -8.24 -18.50 5.05
N GLN A 771 -6.92 -18.36 4.90
CA GLN A 771 -6.03 -19.50 4.70
C GLN A 771 -6.22 -20.52 5.85
N PRO A 772 -6.30 -21.83 5.57
CA PRO A 772 -6.56 -22.83 6.60
C PRO A 772 -5.36 -22.94 7.56
N ALA A 773 -5.63 -22.92 8.86
CA ALA A 773 -4.62 -23.14 9.90
C ALA A 773 -4.35 -24.64 10.11
N LYS A 774 -5.33 -25.51 9.83
CA LYS A 774 -5.20 -26.97 9.98
C LYS A 774 -4.89 -27.64 8.63
N PRO A 775 -3.97 -28.61 8.56
CA PRO A 775 -3.61 -29.26 7.30
C PRO A 775 -4.76 -30.00 6.61
N ASP A 776 -5.63 -30.67 7.37
CA ASP A 776 -6.75 -31.47 6.84
C ASP A 776 -7.83 -30.62 6.17
N MET A 777 -7.98 -29.36 6.57
CA MET A 777 -8.90 -28.41 5.91
C MET A 777 -8.53 -28.16 4.45
N ARG A 778 -7.29 -28.41 4.01
CA ARG A 778 -6.91 -28.18 2.61
C ARG A 778 -7.65 -29.09 1.64
N GLU A 779 -7.86 -30.35 2.03
CA GLU A 779 -8.50 -31.38 1.20
C GLU A 779 -9.99 -31.54 1.50
N ARG A 780 -10.41 -31.14 2.71
CA ARG A 780 -11.78 -31.38 3.22
C ARG A 780 -12.65 -30.14 3.31
N LEU A 781 -12.08 -28.95 3.15
CA LEU A 781 -12.86 -27.71 3.07
C LEU A 781 -13.19 -27.43 1.60
N CYS A 782 -14.39 -26.94 1.35
CA CYS A 782 -14.83 -26.42 0.07
C CYS A 782 -15.27 -24.97 0.25
N SER A 783 -14.76 -24.07 -0.59
CA SER A 783 -15.28 -22.70 -0.69
C SER A 783 -16.35 -22.65 -1.77
N SER A 784 -17.55 -22.23 -1.39
CA SER A 784 -18.63 -22.06 -2.35
C SER A 784 -18.27 -21.03 -3.42
N TRP A 785 -17.46 -20.02 -3.08
CA TRP A 785 -16.94 -19.07 -4.05
C TRP A 785 -15.99 -19.73 -5.06
N THR A 786 -15.05 -20.58 -4.63
CA THR A 786 -14.17 -21.30 -5.57
C THR A 786 -14.97 -22.20 -6.53
N VAL A 787 -16.09 -22.76 -6.07
CA VAL A 787 -17.00 -23.53 -6.95
C VAL A 787 -17.66 -22.62 -7.99
N THR A 788 -18.07 -21.40 -7.63
CA THR A 788 -18.58 -20.42 -8.62
C THR A 788 -17.52 -20.06 -9.67
N LEU A 789 -16.25 -19.95 -9.27
CA LEU A 789 -15.13 -19.69 -10.19
C LEU A 789 -14.87 -20.91 -11.09
N SER A 790 -14.93 -22.12 -10.56
CA SER A 790 -14.82 -23.35 -11.35
C SER A 790 -15.90 -23.40 -12.42
N TYR A 791 -17.16 -23.18 -12.05
CA TYR A 791 -18.28 -23.11 -13.00
C TYR A 791 -18.04 -22.03 -14.08
N GLN A 792 -17.65 -20.82 -13.66
CA GLN A 792 -17.37 -19.71 -14.56
C GLN A 792 -16.29 -20.05 -15.59
N THR A 793 -15.19 -20.67 -15.17
CA THR A 793 -14.10 -21.07 -16.05
C THR A 793 -14.54 -22.10 -17.08
N HIS A 794 -15.34 -23.11 -16.68
CA HIS A 794 -15.86 -24.11 -17.62
C HIS A 794 -16.80 -23.48 -18.66
N VAL A 795 -17.73 -22.63 -18.23
CA VAL A 795 -18.67 -21.93 -19.13
C VAL A 795 -17.93 -20.98 -20.08
N ALA A 796 -16.96 -20.21 -19.57
CA ALA A 796 -16.20 -19.28 -20.39
C ALA A 796 -15.35 -20.00 -21.45
N LEU A 797 -14.65 -21.07 -21.07
CA LEU A 797 -13.88 -21.88 -22.01
C LEU A 797 -14.77 -22.56 -23.04
N ALA A 798 -15.93 -23.11 -22.63
CA ALA A 798 -16.87 -23.70 -23.56
C ALA A 798 -17.38 -22.68 -24.60
N ALA A 799 -17.74 -21.48 -24.14
CA ALA A 799 -18.16 -20.39 -25.03
C ALA A 799 -17.04 -19.99 -26.00
N ALA A 800 -15.80 -19.91 -25.52
CA ALA A 800 -14.63 -19.62 -26.36
C ALA A 800 -14.41 -20.71 -27.41
N PHE A 801 -14.39 -22.00 -27.03
CA PHE A 801 -14.19 -23.10 -27.99
C PHE A 801 -15.32 -23.19 -29.00
N ARG A 802 -16.57 -23.01 -28.57
CA ARG A 802 -17.73 -22.91 -29.47
C ARG A 802 -17.58 -21.75 -30.45
N HIS A 803 -17.11 -20.60 -30.00
CA HIS A 803 -16.83 -19.46 -30.88
C HIS A 803 -15.75 -19.76 -31.93
N LEU A 804 -14.76 -20.58 -31.59
CA LEU A 804 -13.72 -21.04 -32.50
C LEU A 804 -14.12 -22.26 -33.37
N GLY A 805 -15.30 -22.84 -33.14
CA GLY A 805 -15.82 -23.99 -33.88
C GLY A 805 -15.40 -25.37 -33.32
N ASP A 806 -14.83 -25.44 -32.11
CA ASP A 806 -14.48 -26.69 -31.43
C ASP A 806 -15.64 -27.16 -30.53
N GLU A 807 -16.63 -27.78 -31.18
CA GLU A 807 -17.87 -28.24 -30.55
C GLU A 807 -17.65 -29.39 -29.54
N GLU A 808 -16.64 -30.22 -29.75
CA GLU A 808 -16.37 -31.37 -28.88
C GLU A 808 -15.88 -30.92 -27.51
N ARG A 809 -14.84 -30.09 -27.46
CA ARG A 809 -14.32 -29.55 -26.18
C ARG A 809 -15.37 -28.69 -25.49
N ALA A 810 -16.11 -27.89 -26.25
CA ALA A 810 -17.19 -27.07 -25.70
C ALA A 810 -18.26 -27.94 -25.01
N GLY A 811 -18.72 -29.01 -25.67
CA GLY A 811 -19.76 -29.89 -25.12
C GLY A 811 -19.33 -30.64 -23.85
N VAL A 812 -18.06 -31.05 -23.75
CA VAL A 812 -17.51 -31.67 -22.54
C VAL A 812 -17.54 -30.69 -21.36
N LEU A 813 -17.04 -29.47 -21.57
CA LEU A 813 -17.00 -28.43 -20.53
C LEU A 813 -18.41 -27.98 -20.12
N GLU A 814 -19.35 -27.88 -21.06
CA GLU A 814 -20.76 -27.58 -20.76
C GLU A 814 -21.40 -28.67 -19.87
N THR A 815 -21.12 -29.94 -20.17
CA THR A 815 -21.61 -31.07 -19.36
C THR A 815 -21.05 -31.01 -17.94
N GLN A 816 -19.76 -30.71 -17.80
CA GLN A 816 -19.11 -30.54 -16.50
C GLN A 816 -19.69 -29.34 -15.73
N ALA A 817 -19.90 -28.20 -16.40
CA ALA A 817 -20.50 -27.02 -15.80
C ALA A 817 -21.91 -27.30 -15.27
N VAL A 818 -22.75 -28.04 -16.01
CA VAL A 818 -24.08 -28.46 -15.53
C VAL A 818 -23.97 -29.32 -14.27
N ALA A 819 -23.07 -30.31 -14.25
CA ALA A 819 -22.87 -31.14 -13.07
C ALA A 819 -22.40 -30.34 -11.84
N ILE A 820 -21.47 -29.39 -12.03
CA ILE A 820 -21.01 -28.49 -10.97
C ILE A 820 -22.17 -27.64 -10.43
N LEU A 821 -23.02 -27.10 -11.32
CA LEU A 821 -24.16 -26.27 -10.93
C LEU A 821 -25.21 -27.09 -10.15
N ASP A 822 -25.53 -28.30 -10.61
CA ASP A 822 -26.47 -29.20 -9.92
C ASP A 822 -25.98 -29.54 -8.51
N GLU A 823 -24.69 -29.82 -8.35
CA GLU A 823 -24.09 -30.08 -7.04
C GLU A 823 -24.02 -28.83 -6.16
N PHE A 824 -23.69 -27.67 -6.73
CA PHE A 824 -23.72 -26.39 -6.02
C PHE A 824 -25.11 -26.14 -5.44
N GLN A 825 -26.17 -26.28 -6.25
CA GLN A 825 -27.56 -26.10 -5.83
C GLN A 825 -27.96 -27.08 -4.72
N ARG A 826 -27.50 -28.34 -4.81
CA ARG A 826 -27.88 -29.40 -3.85
C ARG A 826 -27.12 -29.34 -2.52
N VAL A 827 -25.85 -28.96 -2.54
CA VAL A 827 -24.93 -29.12 -1.40
C VAL A 827 -24.59 -27.78 -0.73
N LEU A 828 -24.48 -26.71 -1.53
CA LEU A 828 -23.95 -25.42 -1.08
C LEU A 828 -25.05 -24.39 -0.80
N ILE A 829 -26.27 -24.60 -1.31
CA ILE A 829 -27.45 -23.85 -0.89
C ILE A 829 -28.17 -24.65 0.19
N VAL A 830 -28.18 -24.13 1.41
CA VAL A 830 -28.76 -24.79 2.59
C VAL A 830 -29.72 -23.81 3.23
N ASP A 831 -30.94 -24.27 3.55
CA ASP A 831 -32.00 -23.39 4.08
C ASP A 831 -32.19 -22.12 3.22
N GLU A 832 -32.14 -22.27 1.90
CA GLU A 832 -32.28 -21.18 0.90
C GLU A 832 -31.11 -20.17 0.87
N VAL A 833 -30.03 -20.39 1.64
CA VAL A 833 -28.86 -19.52 1.72
C VAL A 833 -27.61 -20.24 1.20
N ILE A 834 -26.83 -19.57 0.36
CA ILE A 834 -25.50 -20.06 -0.01
C ILE A 834 -24.58 -20.00 1.21
N THR A 835 -24.03 -21.14 1.62
CA THR A 835 -22.98 -21.23 2.64
C THR A 835 -21.67 -20.60 2.14
N GLY A 836 -20.84 -20.04 3.03
CA GLY A 836 -19.52 -19.54 2.61
C GLY A 836 -18.51 -20.67 2.38
N LEU A 837 -18.40 -21.55 3.38
CA LEU A 837 -17.52 -22.73 3.31
C LEU A 837 -18.27 -23.98 3.81
N VAL A 838 -17.81 -25.14 3.40
CA VAL A 838 -18.28 -26.44 3.90
C VAL A 838 -17.08 -27.29 4.29
N TYR A 839 -17.06 -27.78 5.53
CA TYR A 839 -16.06 -28.74 5.99
C TYR A 839 -16.66 -30.15 6.00
N PHE A 840 -16.08 -31.05 5.21
CA PHE A 840 -16.52 -32.44 5.06
C PHE A 840 -15.74 -33.36 6.01
N HIS A 841 -16.45 -33.97 6.96
CA HIS A 841 -15.89 -34.95 7.89
C HIS A 841 -15.79 -36.34 7.28
N GLU A 842 -14.90 -37.17 7.83
CA GLU A 842 -14.90 -38.63 7.60
C GLU A 842 -16.28 -39.18 8.02
N ALA A 843 -16.96 -39.90 7.13
CA ALA A 843 -18.37 -40.34 7.19
C ALA A 843 -19.43 -39.40 6.59
N GLY A 844 -19.04 -38.35 5.86
CA GLY A 844 -19.94 -37.57 5.00
C GLY A 844 -20.81 -36.55 5.74
N LYS A 845 -20.57 -36.34 7.04
CA LYS A 845 -21.14 -35.20 7.77
C LYS A 845 -20.50 -33.90 7.28
N ALA A 846 -21.30 -32.88 7.04
CA ALA A 846 -20.83 -31.56 6.65
C ALA A 846 -21.11 -30.54 7.77
N ASP A 847 -20.11 -29.72 8.10
CA ASP A 847 -20.29 -28.50 8.90
C ASP A 847 -20.28 -27.29 7.95
N TYR A 848 -21.35 -26.50 8.00
CA TYR A 848 -21.51 -25.28 7.20
C TYR A 848 -20.96 -24.08 7.97
N LEU A 849 -19.95 -23.43 7.40
CA LEU A 849 -19.30 -22.25 7.98
C LEU A 849 -19.70 -20.99 7.21
N LEU A 850 -19.67 -19.84 7.89
CA LEU A 850 -20.13 -18.56 7.33
C LEU A 850 -21.59 -18.66 6.83
N HIS A 851 -22.42 -19.31 7.64
CA HIS A 851 -23.80 -19.69 7.36
C HIS A 851 -24.61 -19.53 8.66
N PRO A 852 -25.94 -19.30 8.65
CA PRO A 852 -26.71 -19.16 9.90
C PRO A 852 -26.65 -20.37 10.87
N ARG A 853 -26.20 -21.53 10.37
CA ARG A 853 -25.93 -22.74 11.18
C ARG A 853 -24.54 -22.77 11.83
N ASP A 854 -23.63 -21.88 11.45
CA ASP A 854 -22.26 -21.84 11.95
C ASP A 854 -22.25 -21.46 13.45
N ARG A 855 -21.63 -22.32 14.25
CA ARG A 855 -21.36 -22.10 15.68
C ARG A 855 -19.87 -22.08 16.00
N ILE A 856 -19.02 -22.34 15.00
CA ILE A 856 -17.56 -22.42 15.10
C ILE A 856 -16.97 -21.02 14.95
N THR A 857 -17.32 -20.31 13.86
CA THR A 857 -16.84 -18.93 13.64
C THR A 857 -17.81 -17.90 14.19
N GLY A 858 -19.10 -18.25 14.23
CA GLY A 858 -20.20 -17.34 14.56
C GLY A 858 -20.60 -16.40 13.42
N LEU A 859 -20.00 -16.49 12.24
CA LEU A 859 -20.39 -15.69 11.07
C LEU A 859 -21.57 -16.33 10.35
N SER A 860 -22.53 -15.52 9.90
CA SER A 860 -23.80 -16.01 9.34
C SER A 860 -23.84 -15.94 7.82
N TYR A 861 -23.14 -15.00 7.20
CA TYR A 861 -23.21 -14.76 5.77
C TYR A 861 -21.84 -14.41 5.19
N SER A 862 -21.62 -14.81 3.94
CA SER A 862 -20.42 -14.50 3.17
C SER A 862 -20.80 -13.86 1.83
N LEU A 863 -20.23 -12.70 1.52
CA LEU A 863 -20.57 -11.92 0.32
C LEU A 863 -20.13 -12.58 -0.98
N LEU A 864 -18.88 -13.06 -1.02
CA LEU A 864 -18.22 -13.54 -2.23
C LEU A 864 -19.01 -14.61 -3.00
N PRO A 865 -19.49 -15.70 -2.38
CA PRO A 865 -20.23 -16.72 -3.12
C PRO A 865 -21.56 -16.18 -3.66
N MET A 866 -22.24 -15.30 -2.93
CA MET A 866 -23.52 -14.73 -3.37
C MET A 866 -23.36 -13.86 -4.61
N ILE A 867 -22.41 -12.92 -4.59
CA ILE A 867 -22.22 -12.00 -5.73
C ILE A 867 -21.73 -12.76 -6.97
N HIS A 868 -20.84 -13.74 -6.81
CA HIS A 868 -20.35 -14.51 -7.96
C HIS A 868 -21.38 -15.49 -8.52
N ALA A 869 -22.24 -16.09 -7.68
CA ALA A 869 -23.34 -16.91 -8.15
C ALA A 869 -24.34 -16.10 -9.00
N ILE A 870 -24.58 -14.82 -8.65
CA ILE A 870 -25.39 -13.89 -9.47
C ILE A 870 -24.66 -13.51 -10.76
N ILE A 871 -23.38 -13.13 -10.69
CA ILE A 871 -22.60 -12.74 -11.87
C ILE A 871 -22.56 -13.86 -12.92
N ASN A 872 -22.47 -15.11 -12.46
CA ASN A 872 -22.29 -16.29 -13.29
C ASN A 872 -23.61 -17.01 -13.63
N ASP A 873 -24.77 -16.38 -13.42
CA ASP A 873 -26.09 -16.93 -13.74
C ASP A 873 -26.41 -18.28 -13.06
N MET A 874 -25.86 -18.54 -11.87
CA MET A 874 -26.00 -19.83 -11.18
C MET A 874 -27.29 -19.92 -10.34
N LEU A 875 -28.02 -18.82 -10.19
CA LEU A 875 -29.23 -18.72 -9.38
C LEU A 875 -30.46 -18.47 -10.25
N SER A 876 -31.62 -19.01 -9.83
CA SER A 876 -32.91 -18.56 -10.37
C SER A 876 -33.13 -17.07 -10.06
N PRO A 877 -34.02 -16.38 -10.79
CA PRO A 877 -34.35 -14.98 -10.48
C PRO A 877 -34.79 -14.76 -9.03
N GLU A 878 -35.58 -15.69 -8.47
CA GLU A 878 -36.04 -15.62 -7.08
C GLU A 878 -34.89 -15.83 -6.08
N GLN A 879 -34.00 -16.78 -6.37
CA GLN A 879 -32.79 -16.99 -5.56
C GLN A 879 -31.88 -15.75 -5.60
N ALA A 880 -31.66 -15.17 -6.78
CA ALA A 880 -30.83 -13.97 -6.93
C ALA A 880 -31.41 -12.77 -6.15
N GLU A 881 -32.73 -12.53 -6.25
CA GLU A 881 -33.40 -11.49 -5.47
C GLU A 881 -33.29 -11.74 -3.96
N THR A 882 -33.45 -13.00 -3.52
CA THR A 882 -33.30 -13.39 -2.11
C THR A 882 -31.90 -13.09 -1.58
N HIS A 883 -30.86 -13.44 -2.35
CA HIS A 883 -29.48 -13.20 -1.95
C HIS A 883 -29.10 -11.71 -1.99
N LEU A 884 -29.61 -10.94 -2.96
CA LEU A 884 -29.49 -9.48 -2.94
C LEU A 884 -30.20 -8.88 -1.71
N GLY A 885 -31.34 -9.45 -1.29
CA GLY A 885 -32.01 -9.13 -0.03
C GLY A 885 -31.11 -9.34 1.18
N ILE A 886 -30.51 -10.52 1.30
CA ILE A 886 -29.55 -10.84 2.38
C ILE A 886 -28.38 -9.84 2.39
N ILE A 887 -27.83 -9.52 1.22
CA ILE A 887 -26.75 -8.54 1.12
C ILE A 887 -27.21 -7.18 1.66
N ARG A 888 -28.38 -6.70 1.22
CA ARG A 888 -28.94 -5.41 1.66
C ARG A 888 -29.17 -5.35 3.17
N ASP A 889 -29.65 -6.45 3.76
CA ASP A 889 -30.06 -6.48 5.17
C ASP A 889 -28.89 -6.74 6.12
N HIS A 890 -27.87 -7.49 5.69
CA HIS A 890 -26.83 -8.00 6.59
C HIS A 890 -25.40 -7.66 6.18
N LEU A 891 -25.14 -7.33 4.92
CA LEU A 891 -23.77 -7.16 4.40
C LEU A 891 -23.50 -5.76 3.86
N LEU A 892 -24.46 -4.82 3.87
CA LEU A 892 -24.23 -3.45 3.44
C LEU A 892 -23.94 -2.50 4.61
N GLY A 893 -22.94 -1.64 4.39
CA GLY A 893 -22.59 -0.50 5.21
C GLY A 893 -22.82 0.84 4.51
N PRO A 894 -22.64 1.96 5.22
CA PRO A 894 -22.73 3.29 4.62
C PRO A 894 -21.72 3.48 3.48
N ASP A 895 -20.61 2.75 3.51
CA ASP A 895 -19.46 2.83 2.61
C ASP A 895 -19.37 1.71 1.57
N GLY A 896 -20.16 0.63 1.68
CA GLY A 896 -20.18 -0.41 0.66
C GLY A 896 -20.54 -1.80 1.21
N ALA A 897 -20.18 -2.83 0.44
CA ALA A 897 -20.50 -4.22 0.77
C ALA A 897 -19.37 -4.85 1.61
N ARG A 898 -19.74 -5.63 2.62
CA ARG A 898 -18.85 -6.29 3.57
C ARG A 898 -18.72 -7.77 3.24
N LEU A 899 -17.52 -8.30 3.45
CA LEU A 899 -17.19 -9.71 3.27
C LEU A 899 -18.04 -10.62 4.18
N PHE A 900 -18.31 -10.17 5.40
CA PHE A 900 -19.09 -10.89 6.42
C PHE A 900 -20.08 -9.96 7.14
N ASP A 901 -21.05 -10.56 7.82
CA ASP A 901 -22.10 -9.87 8.58
C ASP A 901 -21.58 -9.14 9.82
N ARG A 902 -20.43 -9.59 10.35
CA ARG A 902 -19.75 -8.99 11.50
C ARG A 902 -18.26 -9.31 11.51
N PRO A 903 -17.44 -8.61 12.32
CA PRO A 903 -16.06 -8.98 12.55
C PRO A 903 -15.94 -10.39 13.16
N MET A 904 -14.92 -11.14 12.76
CA MET A 904 -14.58 -12.40 13.42
C MET A 904 -14.00 -12.12 14.82
N ALA A 905 -14.39 -12.92 15.81
CA ALA A 905 -13.87 -12.81 17.17
C ALA A 905 -12.35 -13.01 17.21
N TYR A 906 -11.64 -12.13 17.90
CA TYR A 906 -10.18 -12.18 18.04
C TYR A 906 -9.77 -12.68 19.42
N GLN A 907 -8.83 -13.62 19.48
CA GLN A 907 -8.43 -14.29 20.73
C GLN A 907 -6.93 -14.20 20.96
N GLY A 908 -6.39 -12.97 21.00
CA GLY A 908 -4.97 -12.71 21.27
C GLY A 908 -4.03 -13.29 20.22
N GLY A 909 -4.51 -13.40 18.97
CA GLY A 909 -3.71 -13.81 17.82
C GLY A 909 -3.59 -15.32 17.59
N LEU A 910 -4.38 -16.14 18.27
CA LEU A 910 -4.32 -17.60 18.16
C LEU A 910 -5.05 -18.11 16.92
N MET A 911 -4.30 -18.75 16.02
CA MET A 911 -4.82 -19.41 14.82
C MET A 911 -5.39 -20.79 15.18
N ARG A 912 -6.72 -20.91 15.24
CA ARG A 912 -7.48 -22.14 15.48
C ARG A 912 -7.96 -22.77 14.19
N ASN A 913 -8.63 -22.02 13.33
CA ASN A 913 -9.19 -22.53 12.07
C ASN A 913 -8.57 -21.85 10.86
N PHE A 914 -8.30 -20.55 10.97
CA PHE A 914 -7.76 -19.73 9.91
C PHE A 914 -6.50 -19.01 10.36
N GLN A 915 -5.67 -18.61 9.41
CA GLN A 915 -4.40 -17.95 9.69
C GLN A 915 -4.63 -16.46 10.00
N ARG A 916 -4.57 -15.60 8.97
CA ARG A 916 -4.47 -14.15 9.16
C ARG A 916 -5.69 -13.48 9.80
N VAL A 917 -6.92 -13.94 9.53
CA VAL A 917 -8.13 -13.34 10.13
C VAL A 917 -8.18 -13.50 11.66
N GLU A 918 -7.56 -14.57 12.19
CA GLU A 918 -7.47 -14.87 13.62
C GLU A 918 -6.17 -14.33 14.26
N SER A 919 -5.14 -14.01 13.46
CA SER A 919 -3.83 -13.54 13.94
C SER A 919 -3.57 -12.03 13.79
N ALA A 920 -4.24 -11.32 12.88
CA ALA A 920 -4.07 -9.87 12.75
C ALA A 920 -4.69 -9.11 13.92
N SER A 921 -3.89 -8.29 14.59
CA SER A 921 -4.31 -7.43 15.70
C SER A 921 -4.91 -6.10 15.23
N PHE A 922 -4.51 -5.62 14.04
CA PHE A 922 -5.08 -4.44 13.37
C PHE A 922 -6.44 -4.76 12.74
N PHE A 923 -7.41 -3.84 12.92
CA PHE A 923 -8.72 -3.91 12.26
C PHE A 923 -8.75 -3.05 11.00
N GLY A 924 -8.26 -3.60 9.90
CA GLY A 924 -8.29 -2.99 8.58
C GLY A 924 -8.01 -4.01 7.49
N ARG A 925 -7.82 -3.56 6.25
CA ARG A 925 -7.67 -4.44 5.09
C ARG A 925 -8.84 -5.44 4.97
N GLU A 926 -8.59 -6.71 4.65
CA GLU A 926 -9.62 -7.75 4.57
C GLU A 926 -10.26 -8.04 5.95
N ILE A 927 -9.53 -7.79 7.04
CA ILE A 927 -9.97 -8.03 8.42
C ILE A 927 -11.01 -6.99 8.86
N GLY A 928 -10.92 -5.77 8.33
CA GLY A 928 -11.93 -4.70 8.49
C GLY A 928 -13.26 -4.98 7.79
N VAL A 929 -13.40 -6.15 7.15
CA VAL A 929 -14.55 -6.69 6.41
C VAL A 929 -15.06 -5.88 5.22
N MET A 930 -14.69 -4.61 5.03
CA MET A 930 -14.97 -3.85 3.80
C MET A 930 -13.72 -3.78 2.93
N TYR A 931 -13.64 -4.67 1.94
CA TYR A 931 -12.56 -4.67 0.95
C TYR A 931 -13.08 -4.25 -0.41
N MET A 932 -12.51 -3.19 -0.98
CA MET A 932 -13.04 -2.49 -2.13
C MET A 932 -13.15 -3.38 -3.37
N HIS A 933 -12.22 -4.32 -3.56
CA HIS A 933 -12.29 -5.27 -4.66
C HIS A 933 -13.57 -6.13 -4.61
N ALA A 934 -13.95 -6.65 -3.44
CA ALA A 934 -15.19 -7.42 -3.31
C ALA A 934 -16.43 -6.54 -3.51
N HIS A 935 -16.37 -5.27 -3.08
CA HIS A 935 -17.42 -4.30 -3.37
C HIS A 935 -17.57 -4.03 -4.88
N LEU A 936 -16.47 -3.98 -5.65
CA LEU A 936 -16.54 -3.85 -7.11
C LEU A 936 -17.21 -5.07 -7.77
N ARG A 937 -17.00 -6.28 -7.25
CA ARG A 937 -17.74 -7.47 -7.71
C ARG A 937 -19.22 -7.41 -7.29
N TYR A 938 -19.54 -6.80 -6.16
CA TYR A 938 -20.94 -6.50 -5.81
C TYR A 938 -21.56 -5.52 -6.82
N CYS A 939 -20.84 -4.48 -7.26
CA CYS A 939 -21.29 -3.62 -8.35
C CYS A 939 -21.56 -4.42 -9.63
N GLU A 940 -20.69 -5.37 -9.97
CA GLU A 940 -20.88 -6.26 -11.12
C GLU A 940 -22.15 -7.11 -11.00
N ALA A 941 -22.42 -7.68 -9.82
CA ALA A 941 -23.63 -8.46 -9.56
C ALA A 941 -24.90 -7.60 -9.73
N LEU A 942 -24.91 -6.36 -9.22
CA LEU A 942 -26.02 -5.43 -9.41
C LEU A 942 -26.25 -5.09 -10.89
N ALA A 943 -25.18 -4.86 -11.65
CA ALA A 943 -25.26 -4.59 -13.09
C ALA A 943 -25.75 -5.81 -13.88
N ARG A 944 -25.34 -7.03 -13.49
CA ARG A 944 -25.84 -8.27 -14.08
C ARG A 944 -27.34 -8.44 -13.81
N PHE A 945 -27.78 -8.21 -12.57
CA PHE A 945 -29.16 -8.32 -12.15
C PHE A 945 -30.07 -7.27 -12.79
N GLY A 946 -29.60 -6.02 -12.92
CA GLY A 946 -30.38 -4.91 -13.49
C GLY A 946 -30.81 -3.83 -12.52
N ASP A 947 -30.29 -3.83 -11.29
CA ASP A 947 -30.58 -2.76 -10.33
C ASP A 947 -29.70 -1.53 -10.63
N ALA A 948 -30.13 -0.74 -11.62
CA ALA A 948 -29.34 0.37 -12.13
C ALA A 948 -29.09 1.48 -11.10
N ALA A 949 -30.04 1.70 -10.18
CA ALA A 949 -29.91 2.69 -9.12
C ALA A 949 -28.92 2.25 -8.05
N ALA A 950 -29.04 1.00 -7.56
CA ALA A 950 -28.09 0.47 -6.58
C ALA A 950 -26.69 0.34 -7.18
N PHE A 951 -26.58 -0.11 -8.44
CA PHE A 951 -25.30 -0.22 -9.14
C PHE A 951 -24.58 1.13 -9.21
N PHE A 952 -25.28 2.19 -9.64
CA PHE A 952 -24.68 3.52 -9.74
C PHE A 952 -24.29 4.08 -8.37
N ARG A 953 -25.10 3.83 -7.32
CA ARG A 953 -24.75 4.20 -5.94
C ARG A 953 -23.47 3.49 -5.47
N ALA A 954 -23.37 2.18 -5.69
CA ALA A 954 -22.19 1.39 -5.32
C ALA A 954 -20.94 1.85 -6.09
N LEU A 955 -21.06 2.12 -7.40
CA LEU A 955 -19.99 2.71 -8.18
C LEU A 955 -19.56 4.09 -7.66
N GLY A 956 -20.50 4.86 -7.10
CA GLY A 956 -20.23 6.12 -6.40
C GLY A 956 -19.46 5.93 -5.08
N GLN A 957 -19.74 4.87 -4.31
CA GLN A 957 -19.03 4.56 -3.05
C GLN A 957 -17.57 4.17 -3.31
N PHE A 958 -17.29 3.57 -4.46
CA PHE A 958 -15.93 3.32 -4.94
C PHE A 958 -15.15 4.62 -5.25
N ASN A 959 -15.81 5.65 -5.78
CA ASN A 959 -15.14 6.85 -6.26
C ASN A 959 -14.68 7.75 -5.08
N PRO A 960 -13.37 8.01 -4.91
CA PRO A 960 -12.89 8.84 -3.81
C PRO A 960 -13.23 10.33 -3.96
N ILE A 961 -13.62 10.79 -5.16
CA ILE A 961 -13.96 12.19 -5.42
C ILE A 961 -15.24 12.56 -4.66
N ALA A 962 -15.08 13.46 -3.69
CA ALA A 962 -16.16 13.94 -2.84
C ALA A 962 -16.96 12.81 -2.16
N ILE A 963 -16.26 11.72 -1.79
CA ILE A 963 -16.84 10.53 -1.15
C ILE A 963 -17.69 10.87 0.08
N ARG A 964 -17.35 11.95 0.80
CA ARG A 964 -18.04 12.41 2.00
C ARG A 964 -19.46 12.93 1.77
N GLU A 965 -19.82 13.25 0.52
CA GLU A 965 -21.19 13.59 0.17
C GLU A 965 -22.09 12.35 0.13
N LEU A 966 -21.52 11.19 -0.22
CA LEU A 966 -22.22 9.91 -0.27
C LEU A 966 -22.09 9.11 1.03
N VAL A 967 -20.94 9.24 1.70
CA VAL A 967 -20.56 8.53 2.92
C VAL A 967 -20.12 9.56 3.97
N PRO A 968 -21.04 10.17 4.74
CA PRO A 968 -20.70 11.25 5.67
C PRO A 968 -19.66 10.89 6.73
N SER A 969 -19.59 9.62 7.13
CA SER A 969 -18.61 9.07 8.08
C SER A 969 -17.22 8.84 7.47
N ALA A 970 -17.04 8.98 6.15
CA ALA A 970 -15.74 8.84 5.52
C ALA A 970 -14.75 9.93 6.00
N ALA A 971 -13.58 9.50 6.46
CA ALA A 971 -12.46 10.37 6.75
C ALA A 971 -11.90 10.97 5.44
N PRO A 972 -11.36 12.20 5.49
CA PRO A 972 -10.69 12.81 4.35
C PRO A 972 -9.57 11.93 3.80
N ARG A 973 -9.45 11.86 2.47
CA ARG A 973 -8.45 11.05 1.76
C ARG A 973 -8.07 11.68 0.41
N GLN A 974 -7.00 11.16 -0.19
CA GLN A 974 -6.58 11.53 -1.55
C GLN A 974 -7.69 11.16 -2.56
N ALA A 975 -8.03 12.07 -3.46
CA ALA A 975 -9.22 11.95 -4.31
C ALA A 975 -8.94 11.51 -5.76
N ASN A 976 -7.68 11.23 -6.12
CA ASN A 976 -7.27 10.79 -7.46
C ASN A 976 -6.63 9.39 -7.49
N CYS A 977 -6.84 8.55 -6.48
CA CYS A 977 -6.29 7.19 -6.49
C CYS A 977 -7.22 6.15 -5.86
N TYR A 978 -7.02 4.90 -6.26
CA TYR A 978 -7.65 3.73 -5.67
C TYR A 978 -7.24 3.56 -4.20
N TYR A 979 -8.18 3.14 -3.35
CA TYR A 979 -7.95 2.71 -1.97
C TYR A 979 -8.54 1.29 -1.78
N SER A 980 -7.79 0.39 -1.12
CA SER A 980 -8.07 -1.05 -1.11
C SER A 980 -9.17 -1.49 -0.14
N SER A 981 -9.39 -0.73 0.92
CA SER A 981 -10.38 -1.01 1.96
C SER A 981 -10.96 0.27 2.54
N SER A 982 -12.11 0.15 3.17
CA SER A 982 -12.68 1.20 4.02
C SER A 982 -12.58 0.72 5.46
N ASP A 983 -11.54 1.19 6.15
CA ASP A 983 -11.16 0.69 7.47
C ASP A 983 -11.90 1.50 8.53
N ALA A 984 -12.76 0.85 9.33
CA ALA A 984 -13.40 1.53 10.45
C ALA A 984 -12.37 1.76 11.57
N ALA A 985 -12.26 3.02 12.02
CA ALA A 985 -11.22 3.48 12.94
C ALA A 985 -11.43 3.01 14.41
N PHE A 986 -11.58 1.71 14.61
CA PHE A 986 -11.54 1.10 15.93
C PHE A 986 -10.11 0.98 16.44
N ALA A 987 -9.93 1.14 17.75
CA ALA A 987 -8.62 1.05 18.38
C ALA A 987 -8.05 -0.37 18.38
N ASP A 988 -8.90 -1.40 18.43
CA ASP A 988 -8.51 -2.80 18.36
C ASP A 988 -9.67 -3.71 17.93
N ARG A 989 -9.37 -5.00 17.76
CA ARG A 989 -10.34 -6.04 17.35
C ARG A 989 -11.43 -6.33 18.38
N TYR A 990 -11.20 -6.05 19.66
CA TYR A 990 -12.20 -6.29 20.70
C TYR A 990 -13.28 -5.21 20.63
N ALA A 991 -12.88 -3.95 20.56
CA ALA A 991 -13.79 -2.83 20.33
C ALA A 991 -14.54 -3.00 19.00
N ALA A 992 -13.86 -3.40 17.93
CA ALA A 992 -14.51 -3.65 16.65
C ALA A 992 -15.59 -4.74 16.73
N PHE A 993 -15.37 -5.80 17.52
CA PHE A 993 -16.34 -6.89 17.69
C PHE A 993 -17.55 -6.46 18.53
N ASP A 994 -17.32 -5.78 19.66
CA ASP A 994 -18.38 -5.42 20.60
C ASP A 994 -19.25 -4.25 20.10
N ASP A 995 -18.64 -3.30 19.38
CA ASP A 995 -19.27 -2.02 19.00
C ASP A 995 -19.48 -1.87 17.48
N TYR A 996 -19.46 -2.96 16.71
CA TYR A 996 -19.50 -2.88 15.24
C TYR A 996 -20.71 -2.12 14.68
N GLU A 997 -21.86 -2.18 15.37
CA GLU A 997 -23.08 -1.47 14.96
C GLU A 997 -22.87 0.05 14.84
N LYS A 998 -21.94 0.63 15.61
CA LYS A 998 -21.59 2.06 15.52
C LYS A 998 -21.08 2.48 14.14
N VAL A 999 -20.54 1.54 13.35
CA VAL A 999 -20.19 1.77 11.95
C VAL A 999 -21.43 2.09 11.12
N ASN A 1000 -22.51 1.31 11.29
CA ASN A 1000 -23.76 1.50 10.55
C ASN A 1000 -24.49 2.78 10.99
N LEU A 1001 -24.31 3.20 12.24
CA LEU A 1001 -24.82 4.48 12.76
C LEU A 1001 -23.99 5.69 12.31
N GLY A 1002 -22.84 5.47 11.68
CA GLY A 1002 -21.94 6.55 11.25
C GLY A 1002 -21.17 7.23 12.39
N GLU A 1003 -21.10 6.59 13.56
CA GLU A 1003 -20.40 7.10 14.75
C GLU A 1003 -18.89 6.81 14.71
N ILE A 1004 -18.47 5.84 13.90
CA ILE A 1004 -17.06 5.50 13.67
C ILE A 1004 -16.59 6.07 12.33
N PRO A 1005 -15.50 6.86 12.31
CA PRO A 1005 -14.89 7.29 11.06
C PRO A 1005 -14.42 6.12 10.19
N LEU A 1006 -14.56 6.28 8.88
CA LEU A 1006 -14.15 5.28 7.88
C LEU A 1006 -12.95 5.80 7.12
N GLU A 1007 -11.80 5.18 7.32
CA GLU A 1007 -10.53 5.57 6.71
C GLU A 1007 -10.31 4.87 5.37
N GLY A 1008 -9.53 5.49 4.48
CA GLY A 1008 -9.10 4.83 3.25
C GLY A 1008 -7.88 3.96 3.52
N GLY A 1009 -7.95 2.69 3.15
CA GLY A 1009 -6.86 1.73 3.24
C GLY A 1009 -5.69 2.03 2.29
N TRP A 1010 -4.92 1.00 1.97
CA TRP A 1010 -3.73 1.09 1.12
C TRP A 1010 -4.05 1.50 -0.32
N ARG A 1011 -3.11 2.18 -0.98
CA ARG A 1011 -3.39 2.91 -2.22
C ARG A 1011 -2.64 2.40 -3.43
N VAL A 1012 -3.24 2.62 -4.59
CA VAL A 1012 -2.73 2.36 -5.95
C VAL A 1012 -2.61 0.87 -6.33
N TYR A 1013 -1.88 0.07 -5.56
CA TYR A 1013 -1.57 -1.31 -5.94
C TYR A 1013 -2.72 -2.27 -5.67
N SER A 1014 -3.55 -2.49 -6.69
CA SER A 1014 -4.64 -3.48 -6.65
C SER A 1014 -5.22 -3.73 -8.04
N SER A 1015 -5.72 -4.94 -8.25
CA SER A 1015 -6.63 -5.27 -9.36
C SER A 1015 -7.88 -4.38 -9.43
N GLY A 1016 -8.30 -3.81 -8.30
CA GLY A 1016 -9.54 -3.03 -8.19
C GLY A 1016 -9.59 -1.82 -9.14
N ALA A 1017 -8.48 -1.16 -9.44
CA ALA A 1017 -8.45 -0.04 -10.39
C ALA A 1017 -8.80 -0.50 -11.83
N GLY A 1018 -8.30 -1.68 -12.24
CA GLY A 1018 -8.60 -2.27 -13.55
C GLY A 1018 -10.06 -2.73 -13.65
N ILE A 1019 -10.55 -3.42 -12.60
CA ILE A 1019 -11.95 -3.83 -12.48
C ILE A 1019 -12.88 -2.61 -12.53
N GLY A 1020 -12.58 -1.56 -11.76
CA GLY A 1020 -13.34 -0.31 -11.75
C GLY A 1020 -13.37 0.39 -13.12
N THR A 1021 -12.26 0.37 -13.85
CA THR A 1021 -12.18 0.87 -15.22
C THR A 1021 -13.11 0.08 -16.15
N ARG A 1022 -13.10 -1.25 -16.04
CA ARG A 1022 -14.02 -2.11 -16.80
C ARG A 1022 -15.48 -1.85 -16.43
N LEU A 1023 -15.81 -1.73 -15.15
CA LEU A 1023 -17.19 -1.45 -14.71
C LEU A 1023 -17.71 -0.12 -15.27
N ILE A 1024 -16.88 0.93 -15.30
CA ILE A 1024 -17.26 2.20 -15.92
C ILE A 1024 -17.50 2.01 -17.42
N MET A 1025 -16.56 1.40 -18.15
CA MET A 1025 -16.63 1.29 -19.61
C MET A 1025 -17.68 0.28 -20.10
N GLN A 1026 -17.67 -0.93 -19.53
CA GLN A 1026 -18.41 -2.08 -20.06
C GLN A 1026 -19.73 -2.37 -19.31
N CYS A 1027 -19.94 -1.84 -18.10
CA CYS A 1027 -21.19 -2.06 -17.35
C CYS A 1027 -22.02 -0.78 -17.25
N PHE A 1028 -21.44 0.33 -16.76
CA PHE A 1028 -22.13 1.61 -16.69
C PHE A 1028 -22.42 2.12 -18.09
N LEU A 1029 -21.39 2.41 -18.89
CA LEU A 1029 -21.59 2.83 -20.28
C LEU A 1029 -22.03 1.67 -21.17
N GLY A 1030 -21.77 0.43 -20.76
CA GLY A 1030 -22.24 -0.76 -21.48
C GLY A 1030 -21.52 -1.01 -22.80
N LEU A 1031 -20.33 -0.44 -23.03
CA LEU A 1031 -19.64 -0.50 -24.31
C LEU A 1031 -18.50 -1.50 -24.25
N ARG A 1032 -18.62 -2.62 -24.97
CA ARG A 1032 -17.55 -3.63 -25.09
C ARG A 1032 -17.23 -3.88 -26.55
N VAL A 1033 -16.01 -3.52 -26.94
CA VAL A 1033 -15.50 -3.71 -28.30
C VAL A 1033 -14.82 -5.09 -28.38
N GLU A 1034 -15.28 -5.91 -29.31
CA GLU A 1034 -14.64 -7.17 -29.70
C GLU A 1034 -14.23 -7.07 -31.18
N LYS A 1035 -13.43 -8.03 -31.67
CA LYS A 1035 -12.96 -8.00 -33.06
C LYS A 1035 -14.11 -8.11 -34.08
N SER A 1036 -15.11 -8.93 -33.76
CA SER A 1036 -16.23 -9.26 -34.66
C SER A 1036 -17.52 -8.49 -34.35
N ALA A 1037 -17.64 -7.86 -33.18
CA ALA A 1037 -18.85 -7.17 -32.76
C ALA A 1037 -18.63 -6.05 -31.73
N LEU A 1038 -19.58 -5.12 -31.67
CA LEU A 1038 -19.76 -4.19 -30.56
C LEU A 1038 -20.90 -4.70 -29.68
N PHE A 1039 -20.63 -4.91 -28.40
CA PHE A 1039 -21.65 -5.22 -27.40
C PHE A 1039 -22.09 -3.94 -26.72
N VAL A 1040 -23.41 -3.80 -26.61
CA VAL A 1040 -24.08 -2.68 -25.95
C VAL A 1040 -25.01 -3.23 -24.87
N ASP A 1041 -24.59 -3.11 -23.61
CA ASP A 1041 -25.35 -3.54 -22.43
C ASP A 1041 -25.24 -2.53 -21.27
N PRO A 1042 -25.71 -1.28 -21.45
CA PRO A 1042 -25.59 -0.25 -20.43
C PRO A 1042 -26.54 -0.48 -19.27
N VAL A 1043 -26.06 -0.14 -18.08
CA VAL A 1043 -26.84 -0.10 -16.84
C VAL A 1043 -26.75 1.32 -16.27
N ILE A 1044 -27.74 2.15 -16.63
CA ILE A 1044 -27.77 3.59 -16.35
C ILE A 1044 -28.96 3.89 -15.46
N ALA A 1045 -28.74 4.48 -14.28
CA ALA A 1045 -29.84 4.87 -13.40
C ALA A 1045 -30.85 5.77 -14.16
N PRO A 1046 -32.18 5.56 -14.03
CA PRO A 1046 -33.19 6.36 -14.75
C PRO A 1046 -33.10 7.87 -14.54
N ASP A 1047 -32.61 8.32 -13.39
CA ASP A 1047 -32.37 9.74 -13.09
C ASP A 1047 -31.27 10.36 -13.98
N LEU A 1048 -30.53 9.57 -14.76
CA LEU A 1048 -29.53 9.99 -15.73
C LEU A 1048 -30.07 9.99 -17.18
N ASP A 1049 -31.39 9.99 -17.41
CA ASP A 1049 -31.92 10.13 -18.78
C ASP A 1049 -31.29 11.33 -19.51
N GLY A 1050 -30.84 11.11 -20.75
CA GLY A 1050 -30.12 12.11 -21.52
C GLY A 1050 -28.63 12.20 -21.20
N LEU A 1051 -28.06 11.24 -20.45
CA LEU A 1051 -26.62 11.09 -20.27
C LEU A 1051 -25.91 11.14 -21.63
N ASN A 1052 -24.93 12.02 -21.74
CA ASN A 1052 -24.11 12.22 -22.92
C ASN A 1052 -22.67 11.82 -22.62
N VAL A 1053 -22.09 11.01 -23.49
CA VAL A 1053 -20.73 10.51 -23.34
C VAL A 1053 -19.97 10.73 -24.63
N CYS A 1054 -18.84 11.42 -24.54
CA CYS A 1054 -17.91 11.56 -25.65
C CYS A 1054 -16.69 10.70 -25.38
N LEU A 1055 -16.34 9.82 -26.31
CA LEU A 1055 -15.18 8.95 -26.20
C LEU A 1055 -14.65 8.56 -27.58
N GLN A 1056 -13.46 7.96 -27.60
CA GLN A 1056 -12.88 7.35 -28.77
C GLN A 1056 -13.03 5.83 -28.70
N LEU A 1057 -13.75 5.25 -29.67
CA LEU A 1057 -13.84 3.80 -29.88
C LEU A 1057 -13.07 3.44 -31.15
N GLY A 1058 -11.98 2.69 -30.99
CA GLY A 1058 -11.05 2.45 -32.08
C GLY A 1058 -10.47 3.76 -32.64
N ARG A 1059 -10.70 4.03 -33.92
CA ARG A 1059 -10.26 5.27 -34.59
C ARG A 1059 -11.32 6.37 -34.65
N SER A 1060 -12.53 6.09 -34.19
CA SER A 1060 -13.67 6.98 -34.36
C SER A 1060 -14.05 7.67 -33.07
N ARG A 1061 -14.33 8.97 -33.17
CA ARG A 1061 -14.90 9.74 -32.07
C ARG A 1061 -16.41 9.54 -32.04
N ILE A 1062 -16.92 9.07 -30.90
CA ILE A 1062 -18.32 8.75 -30.70
C ILE A 1062 -18.90 9.66 -29.62
N GLU A 1063 -20.09 10.19 -29.89
CA GLU A 1063 -20.96 10.84 -28.92
C GLU A 1063 -22.16 9.91 -28.67
N VAL A 1064 -22.25 9.33 -27.47
CA VAL A 1064 -23.33 8.43 -27.07
C VAL A 1064 -24.34 9.18 -26.22
N VAL A 1065 -25.61 9.11 -26.58
CA VAL A 1065 -26.73 9.64 -25.81
C VAL A 1065 -27.60 8.49 -25.33
N TYR A 1066 -27.79 8.38 -24.01
CA TYR A 1066 -28.64 7.36 -23.41
C TYR A 1066 -30.04 7.90 -23.13
N ARG A 1067 -31.05 7.15 -23.55
CA ARG A 1067 -32.46 7.33 -23.15
C ARG A 1067 -32.83 6.16 -22.26
N THR A 1068 -32.97 6.40 -20.97
CA THR A 1068 -32.87 5.34 -19.95
C THR A 1068 -34.14 4.53 -19.76
N GLY A 1069 -35.27 5.00 -20.29
CA GLY A 1069 -36.56 4.35 -20.04
C GLY A 1069 -36.90 4.30 -18.55
N ARG A 1070 -37.61 3.25 -18.12
CA ARG A 1070 -38.01 3.08 -16.71
C ARG A 1070 -37.03 2.26 -15.90
N THR A 1071 -36.35 1.32 -16.54
CA THR A 1071 -35.48 0.34 -15.89
C THR A 1071 -34.02 0.73 -15.92
N GLY A 1072 -33.61 1.52 -16.92
CA GLY A 1072 -32.21 1.91 -17.08
C GLY A 1072 -31.33 0.83 -17.71
N CYS A 1073 -31.91 -0.23 -18.27
CA CYS A 1073 -31.19 -1.34 -18.89
C CYS A 1073 -32.01 -1.93 -20.07
N GLY A 1074 -31.42 -2.88 -20.81
CA GLY A 1074 -32.10 -3.55 -21.93
C GLY A 1074 -32.31 -2.64 -23.15
N PRO A 1075 -31.33 -2.54 -24.07
CA PRO A 1075 -31.46 -1.68 -25.25
C PRO A 1075 -32.64 -2.09 -26.14
N VAL A 1076 -33.59 -1.20 -26.39
CA VAL A 1076 -34.72 -1.42 -27.32
C VAL A 1076 -34.42 -0.93 -28.74
N SER A 1077 -33.62 0.14 -28.87
CA SER A 1077 -33.18 0.65 -30.17
C SER A 1077 -31.81 1.29 -30.06
N ILE A 1078 -30.99 1.14 -31.10
CA ILE A 1078 -29.72 1.85 -31.24
C ILE A 1078 -29.70 2.54 -32.60
N ASP A 1079 -29.53 3.85 -32.59
CA ASP A 1079 -29.42 4.69 -33.78
C ASP A 1079 -27.99 5.23 -33.88
N LEU A 1080 -27.35 5.04 -35.03
CA LEU A 1080 -26.03 5.59 -35.34
C LEU A 1080 -26.16 6.53 -36.54
N ASN A 1081 -25.85 7.81 -36.33
CA ASN A 1081 -25.93 8.86 -37.34
C ASN A 1081 -27.32 8.96 -38.03
N GLY A 1082 -28.40 8.75 -37.30
CA GLY A 1082 -29.78 8.79 -37.83
C GLY A 1082 -30.22 7.51 -38.52
N SER A 1083 -29.42 6.44 -38.46
CA SER A 1083 -29.75 5.12 -38.99
C SER A 1083 -29.83 4.07 -37.88
N ALA A 1084 -30.91 3.31 -37.83
CA ALA A 1084 -31.05 2.18 -36.90
C ALA A 1084 -30.00 1.08 -37.18
N LEU A 1085 -29.39 0.58 -36.11
CA LEU A 1085 -28.50 -0.58 -36.11
C LEU A 1085 -29.30 -1.86 -35.89
N GLU A 1086 -29.09 -2.85 -36.74
CA GLU A 1086 -29.56 -4.20 -36.49
C GLU A 1086 -28.65 -4.86 -35.44
N PHE A 1087 -29.25 -5.66 -34.56
CA PHE A 1087 -28.53 -6.31 -33.48
C PHE A 1087 -29.13 -7.66 -33.11
N ILE A 1088 -28.36 -8.45 -32.38
CA ILE A 1088 -28.76 -9.74 -31.80
C ILE A 1088 -28.87 -9.57 -30.28
N ARG A 1089 -29.97 -10.04 -29.69
CA ARG A 1089 -30.19 -10.01 -28.23
C ARG A 1089 -29.35 -11.09 -27.55
N GLU A 1090 -28.62 -10.72 -26.50
CA GLU A 1090 -27.89 -11.68 -25.66
C GLU A 1090 -28.83 -12.38 -24.67
N LYS A 1091 -28.27 -13.27 -23.83
CA LYS A 1091 -29.00 -13.93 -22.75
C LYS A 1091 -28.68 -13.30 -21.40
N ASN A 1092 -29.72 -13.05 -20.60
CA ASN A 1092 -29.63 -12.68 -19.20
C ASN A 1092 -30.88 -13.22 -18.49
N PRO A 1093 -30.74 -13.99 -17.40
CA PRO A 1093 -31.88 -14.59 -16.71
C PRO A 1093 -32.66 -13.61 -15.82
N TYR A 1094 -32.07 -12.46 -15.47
CA TYR A 1094 -32.60 -11.54 -14.45
C TYR A 1094 -33.29 -10.31 -15.05
N ARG A 1095 -32.90 -9.91 -16.26
CA ARG A 1095 -33.42 -8.72 -16.93
C ARG A 1095 -33.37 -8.85 -18.45
N THR A 1096 -33.94 -7.89 -19.16
CA THR A 1096 -33.71 -7.74 -20.60
C THR A 1096 -32.21 -7.56 -20.86
N ALA A 1097 -31.66 -8.47 -21.67
CA ALA A 1097 -30.24 -8.53 -21.95
C ALA A 1097 -29.77 -7.39 -22.87
N GLY A 1098 -28.47 -7.16 -22.89
CA GLY A 1098 -27.81 -6.32 -23.88
C GLY A 1098 -27.89 -6.87 -25.31
N VAL A 1099 -27.23 -6.17 -26.22
CA VAL A 1099 -27.21 -6.53 -27.64
C VAL A 1099 -25.81 -6.63 -28.20
N ARG A 1100 -25.68 -7.43 -29.25
CA ARG A 1100 -24.50 -7.54 -30.10
C ARG A 1100 -24.78 -6.96 -31.46
N ILE A 1101 -23.97 -6.00 -31.88
CA ILE A 1101 -23.97 -5.39 -33.21
C ILE A 1101 -22.77 -5.94 -33.99
N PRO A 1102 -22.96 -6.57 -35.17
CA PRO A 1102 -21.85 -7.00 -36.01
C PRO A 1102 -20.91 -5.83 -36.38
N MET A 1103 -19.60 -6.03 -36.30
CA MET A 1103 -18.64 -4.94 -36.50
C MET A 1103 -18.64 -4.38 -37.93
N GLU A 1104 -19.00 -5.19 -38.92
CA GLU A 1104 -19.24 -4.74 -40.30
C GLU A 1104 -20.39 -3.71 -40.36
N SER A 1105 -21.52 -4.04 -39.74
CA SER A 1105 -22.71 -3.18 -39.62
C SER A 1105 -22.41 -1.85 -38.91
N TRP A 1106 -21.53 -1.89 -37.92
CA TRP A 1106 -21.02 -0.71 -37.22
C TRP A 1106 -20.12 0.14 -38.13
N ASN A 1107 -19.11 -0.47 -38.75
CA ASN A 1107 -18.13 0.22 -39.58
C ASN A 1107 -18.74 0.90 -40.80
N ASP A 1108 -19.71 0.26 -41.46
CA ASP A 1108 -20.38 0.78 -42.67
C ASP A 1108 -21.15 2.08 -42.42
N ARG A 1109 -21.52 2.36 -41.17
CA ARG A 1109 -22.30 3.54 -40.78
C ARG A 1109 -21.46 4.65 -40.13
N LEU A 1110 -20.16 4.42 -39.94
CA LEU A 1110 -19.24 5.44 -39.45
C LEU A 1110 -18.94 6.47 -40.54
N THR A 1111 -18.95 7.75 -40.17
CA THR A 1111 -18.56 8.88 -41.01
C THR A 1111 -17.25 9.49 -40.52
N SER A 1112 -16.64 10.33 -41.37
CA SER A 1112 -15.55 11.19 -40.93
C SER A 1112 -16.06 12.20 -39.88
N GLY A 1113 -15.25 12.45 -38.85
CA GLY A 1113 -15.61 13.36 -37.76
C GLY A 1113 -16.27 12.67 -36.55
N THR A 1114 -17.20 13.36 -35.90
CA THR A 1114 -17.89 12.86 -34.70
C THR A 1114 -19.14 12.10 -35.11
N ASN A 1115 -19.24 10.85 -34.67
CA ASN A 1115 -20.38 9.98 -34.92
C ASN A 1115 -21.31 10.01 -33.71
N ARG A 1116 -22.62 10.15 -33.95
CA ARG A 1116 -23.61 10.24 -32.87
C ARG A 1116 -24.39 8.94 -32.75
N MET A 1117 -24.30 8.30 -31.59
CA MET A 1117 -25.05 7.10 -31.25
C MET A 1117 -26.12 7.45 -30.21
N THR A 1118 -27.38 7.07 -30.44
CA THR A 1118 -28.45 7.16 -29.44
C THR A 1118 -28.88 5.76 -29.05
N ILE A 1119 -28.80 5.44 -27.76
CA ILE A 1119 -29.23 4.15 -27.21
C ILE A 1119 -30.49 4.38 -26.38
N THR A 1120 -31.59 3.74 -26.75
CA THR A 1120 -32.84 3.75 -25.98
C THR A 1120 -32.96 2.45 -25.21
N LEU A 1121 -33.26 2.55 -23.91
CA LEU A 1121 -33.42 1.45 -22.94
C LEU A 1121 -34.90 1.31 -22.54
N GLU A 1122 -35.25 0.18 -21.92
CA GLU A 1122 -36.63 -0.14 -21.48
C GLU A 1122 -37.13 0.67 -20.29
#